data_AF-A0A367ZU80-F1
#
_entry.id   AF-A0A367ZU80-F1
#
_cell.length_a   1.000
_cell.length_b   1.000
_cell.length_c   1.000
_cell.angle_alpha   90.00
_cell.angle_beta   90.00
_cell.angle_gamma   90.00
#
_symmetry.space_group_name_H-M   'P 1'
#
loop_
_entity.id
_entity.type
_entity.pdbx_description
1 polymer ?
#
loop_
_entity_poly.entity_id
_entity_poly.type
_entity_poly.pdbx_seq_one_letter_code
_entity_poly.pdbx_strand_id
1 'polypeptide(L)'
;MMPLRRFRRGSGYVLVITFAALLGLFLVILGRLRKGHHTLLSKSARDFLATTVAEAGLNCLLAELRVEPSYRTAWYFKERDNGKKEWTSPVAKRATNLGEALDLEVDGVAQGLYTGRTSLGDFKVRAAPVYGAKENPATLGLVEKEMYYYVEVVARVGDGKTDDGTSYRRIKALLERRSPITEHNLFDGEMLDLGAYGPFPTAPQQLRKGRYYGYQYILFNSLGGLDQGSELFEVEKIETPGMIRALKPTRIEFANKKTVTLNSTNDSANDKKFSTFDGFLLDGANGAHPIKFTRLPMETLYEKAKKPRKYGGFVIEKGTFPVSTYRNPYDPKTEYVDLNFGEYRVSLSTNENTSDSTDDENQPDDDAAPPYNGDDPGPLAKLRGKSLLIYSKMPLRIWGCPDRNVTIVCEGDIVIAGDFNQNPDASQEYTDDSYTIYRAQLKSKYGALPNGKDGYKVGALLMSRGRILIDVSRPSLFLANEMKPYLLYAFGMTLHPATPEIEKEMREALCPVDPTKRKDLVGLGPPGPDGVPVARYGTLAWLFNNPHTESGPGYDANLADLIDFFTPGSGPTPRFGIRDPAARTAIIDEIKQACRMDGILTVKELDRIYAMAWAQAVKEENEKPEAGCGPMALVPGLFAEAKKSPTDGIFLPEITINAALVSSTRRAAPFRVGLAGPKTLDEIGNAPGGESMGIYQYLKEPAFIIQRVYGSEIRLGTAEPTYFITGKYTGANTFLRRRVWDPRLLVNADFKPPEIPLVHNLLTYSEETISKSDFDKF
;
A
#
# COMPACT_ATOMS: atom_id res chain seq x y z
N MET A 1 -86.66 13.40 67.65
CA MET A 1 -85.46 13.68 66.84
C MET A 1 -84.40 12.69 67.26
N MET A 2 -83.69 11.90 66.45
CA MET A 2 -83.66 11.57 65.03
C MET A 2 -82.93 10.19 65.01
N PRO A 3 -83.33 9.20 64.20
CA PRO A 3 -82.79 7.84 64.32
C PRO A 3 -81.55 7.65 63.43
N LEU A 4 -80.53 6.93 63.91
CA LEU A 4 -79.49 6.37 63.03
C LEU A 4 -79.27 4.88 63.32
N ARG A 5 -79.74 4.08 62.37
CA ARG A 5 -79.58 2.63 62.22
C ARG A 5 -78.21 2.30 61.59
N ARG A 6 -77.67 1.15 62.02
CA ARG A 6 -76.80 0.16 61.30
C ARG A 6 -75.45 0.63 60.74
N PHE A 7 -74.37 -0.07 61.12
CA PHE A 7 -73.43 -0.79 60.23
C PHE A 7 -72.29 -1.42 61.07
N ARG A 8 -72.44 -2.67 61.54
CA ARG A 8 -71.35 -3.44 62.19
C ARG A 8 -71.21 -4.89 61.69
N ARG A 9 -71.72 -5.21 60.49
CA ARG A 9 -71.55 -6.53 59.84
C ARG A 9 -70.87 -6.48 58.46
N GLY A 10 -70.41 -5.31 58.00
CA GLY A 10 -69.82 -5.13 56.65
C GLY A 10 -68.29 -5.18 56.58
N SER A 11 -67.57 -4.84 57.67
CA SER A 11 -66.09 -4.71 57.63
C SER A 11 -65.35 -6.06 57.61
N GLY A 12 -65.91 -7.10 58.24
CA GLY A 12 -65.30 -8.44 58.25
C GLY A 12 -65.30 -9.09 56.86
N TYR A 13 -66.39 -8.95 56.10
CA TYR A 13 -66.46 -9.49 54.74
C TYR A 13 -65.51 -8.78 53.78
N VAL A 14 -65.35 -7.45 53.90
CA VAL A 14 -64.39 -6.70 53.08
C VAL A 14 -62.96 -7.17 53.37
N LEU A 15 -62.59 -7.35 54.64
CA LEU A 15 -61.27 -7.86 55.02
C LEU A 15 -61.00 -9.27 54.45
N VAL A 16 -61.97 -10.19 54.56
CA VAL A 16 -61.85 -11.56 54.04
C VAL A 16 -61.75 -11.57 52.52
N ILE A 17 -62.55 -10.77 51.81
CA ILE A 17 -62.50 -10.67 50.34
C ILE A 17 -61.18 -10.06 49.89
N THR A 18 -60.68 -9.04 50.59
CA THR A 18 -59.38 -8.42 50.25
C THR A 18 -58.22 -9.38 50.48
N PHE A 19 -58.27 -10.17 51.57
CA PHE A 19 -57.25 -11.18 51.87
C PHE A 19 -57.30 -12.34 50.87
N ALA A 20 -58.49 -12.80 50.48
CA ALA A 20 -58.67 -13.82 49.46
C ALA A 20 -58.20 -13.33 48.07
N ALA A 21 -58.44 -12.06 47.74
CA ALA A 21 -57.95 -11.45 46.51
C ALA A 21 -56.42 -11.33 46.48
N LEU A 22 -55.80 -10.92 47.60
CA LEU A 22 -54.35 -10.88 47.74
C LEU A 22 -53.72 -12.28 47.67
N LEU A 23 -54.33 -13.27 48.31
CA LEU A 23 -53.87 -14.66 48.25
C LEU A 23 -54.01 -15.22 46.81
N GLY A 24 -55.11 -14.91 46.13
CA GLY A 24 -55.32 -15.27 44.72
C GLY A 24 -54.28 -14.62 43.81
N LEU A 25 -53.99 -13.33 44.00
CA LEU A 25 -52.93 -12.62 43.27
C LEU A 25 -51.56 -13.25 43.52
N PHE A 26 -51.25 -13.57 44.78
CA PHE A 26 -50.00 -14.20 45.18
C PHE A 26 -49.84 -15.60 44.56
N LEU A 27 -50.90 -16.40 44.52
CA LEU A 27 -50.93 -17.70 43.85
C LEU A 27 -50.79 -17.59 42.32
N VAL A 28 -51.36 -16.56 41.70
CA VAL A 28 -51.17 -16.28 40.27
C VAL A 28 -49.73 -15.86 39.98
N ILE A 29 -49.13 -15.04 40.83
CA ILE A 29 -47.71 -14.63 40.71
C ILE A 29 -46.79 -15.84 40.89
N LEU A 30 -47.01 -16.66 41.92
CA LEU A 30 -46.29 -17.93 42.14
C LEU A 30 -46.48 -18.91 40.98
N GLY A 31 -47.69 -19.00 40.44
CA GLY A 31 -48.01 -19.82 39.27
C GLY A 31 -47.27 -19.34 38.03
N ARG A 32 -47.22 -18.02 37.79
CA ARG A 32 -46.44 -17.43 36.69
C ARG A 32 -44.94 -17.57 36.88
N LEU A 33 -44.42 -17.41 38.10
CA LEU A 33 -43.01 -17.65 38.43
C LEU A 33 -42.61 -19.12 38.26
N ARG A 34 -43.44 -20.06 38.72
CA ARG A 34 -43.24 -21.49 38.50
C ARG A 34 -43.33 -21.86 37.03
N LYS A 35 -44.27 -21.28 36.28
CA LYS A 35 -44.40 -21.50 34.84
C LYS A 35 -43.17 -20.95 34.11
N GLY A 36 -42.68 -19.76 34.46
CA GLY A 36 -41.43 -19.20 33.95
C GLY A 36 -40.20 -20.07 34.28
N HIS A 37 -40.09 -20.59 35.50
CA HIS A 37 -39.06 -21.55 35.89
C HIS A 37 -39.18 -22.87 35.10
N HIS A 38 -40.39 -23.40 34.90
CA HIS A 38 -40.61 -24.61 34.11
C HIS A 38 -40.29 -24.41 32.63
N THR A 39 -40.54 -23.22 32.06
CA THR A 39 -40.15 -22.88 30.70
C THR A 39 -38.63 -22.83 30.56
N LEU A 40 -37.92 -22.29 31.55
CA LEU A 40 -36.44 -22.31 31.63
C LEU A 40 -35.87 -23.73 31.86
N LEU A 41 -36.61 -24.62 32.52
CA LEU A 41 -36.26 -26.04 32.71
C LEU A 41 -36.64 -26.94 31.52
N SER A 42 -37.32 -26.40 30.51
CA SER A 42 -37.69 -27.18 29.33
C SER A 42 -36.45 -27.62 28.55
N LYS A 43 -36.49 -28.80 27.93
CA LYS A 43 -35.38 -29.29 27.11
C LYS A 43 -35.02 -28.32 25.98
N SER A 44 -36.03 -27.70 25.35
CA SER A 44 -35.84 -26.69 24.30
C SER A 44 -35.10 -25.44 24.78
N ALA A 45 -35.38 -24.95 26.00
CA ALA A 45 -34.63 -23.83 26.56
C ALA A 45 -33.16 -24.20 26.82
N ARG A 46 -32.90 -25.40 27.34
CA ARG A 46 -31.53 -25.89 27.55
C ARG A 46 -30.79 -26.15 26.24
N ASP A 47 -31.47 -26.65 25.21
CA ASP A 47 -30.92 -26.82 23.88
C ASP A 47 -30.50 -25.47 23.30
N PHE A 48 -31.36 -24.46 23.38
CA PHE A 48 -31.03 -23.10 22.97
C PHE A 48 -29.85 -22.52 23.75
N LEU A 49 -29.81 -22.71 25.08
CA LEU A 49 -28.67 -22.27 25.90
C LEU A 49 -27.38 -22.99 25.52
N ALA A 50 -27.42 -24.30 25.25
CA ALA A 50 -26.26 -25.06 24.80
C ALA A 50 -25.77 -24.58 23.43
N THR A 51 -26.67 -24.20 22.52
CA THR A 51 -26.30 -23.50 21.28
C THR A 51 -25.57 -22.20 21.57
N THR A 52 -26.10 -21.34 22.45
CA THR A 52 -25.47 -20.08 22.82
C THR A 52 -24.09 -20.28 23.44
N VAL A 53 -23.90 -21.31 24.27
CA VAL A 53 -22.59 -21.66 24.85
C VAL A 53 -21.63 -22.16 23.76
N ALA A 54 -22.10 -22.93 22.78
CA ALA A 54 -21.28 -23.33 21.64
C ALA A 54 -20.91 -22.12 20.73
N GLU A 55 -21.85 -21.20 20.51
CA GLU A 55 -21.59 -19.95 19.78
C GLU A 55 -20.59 -19.07 20.53
N ALA A 56 -20.62 -19.04 21.87
CA ALA A 56 -19.60 -18.36 22.67
C ALA A 56 -18.21 -18.95 22.41
N GLY A 57 -18.09 -20.29 22.33
CA GLY A 57 -16.84 -20.96 21.95
C GLY A 57 -16.33 -20.59 20.55
N LEU A 58 -17.23 -20.52 19.56
CA LEU A 58 -16.88 -20.06 18.20
C LEU A 58 -16.43 -18.59 18.21
N ASN A 59 -17.12 -17.72 18.95
CA ASN A 59 -16.75 -16.31 19.08
C ASN A 59 -15.40 -16.12 19.78
N CYS A 60 -15.10 -16.92 20.81
CA CYS A 60 -13.79 -16.94 21.45
C CYS A 60 -12.69 -17.31 20.45
N LEU A 61 -12.89 -18.36 19.65
CA LEU A 61 -11.95 -18.75 18.60
C LEU A 61 -11.76 -17.64 17.55
N LEU A 62 -12.84 -16.99 17.11
CA LEU A 62 -12.76 -15.88 16.16
C LEU A 62 -12.01 -14.68 16.76
N ALA A 63 -12.16 -14.41 18.06
CA ALA A 63 -11.41 -13.38 18.76
C ALA A 63 -9.91 -13.74 18.85
N GLU A 64 -9.58 -15.00 19.13
CA GLU A 64 -8.20 -15.49 19.09
C GLU A 64 -7.59 -15.33 17.69
N LEU A 65 -8.30 -15.76 16.64
CA LEU A 65 -7.88 -15.62 15.25
C LEU A 65 -7.71 -14.16 14.79
N ARG A 66 -8.41 -13.21 15.43
CA ARG A 66 -8.24 -11.76 15.17
C ARG A 66 -6.95 -11.22 15.79
N VAL A 67 -6.49 -11.80 16.88
CA VAL A 67 -5.23 -11.41 17.54
C VAL A 67 -4.04 -12.13 16.91
N GLU A 68 -4.16 -13.45 16.75
CA GLU A 68 -3.16 -14.32 16.15
C GLU A 68 -3.79 -15.12 15.00
N PRO A 69 -3.62 -14.71 13.73
CA PRO A 69 -4.22 -15.39 12.59
C PRO A 69 -3.77 -16.85 12.37
N SER A 70 -2.73 -17.30 13.07
CA SER A 70 -2.25 -18.68 13.08
C SER A 70 -2.81 -19.53 14.23
N TYR A 71 -3.73 -18.97 15.03
CA TYR A 71 -4.32 -19.66 16.17
C TYR A 71 -5.08 -20.90 15.72
N ARG A 72 -4.74 -22.06 16.29
CA ARG A 72 -5.25 -23.37 15.87
C ARG A 72 -5.14 -24.37 16.99
N THR A 73 -6.00 -25.36 16.97
CA THR A 73 -5.95 -26.48 17.90
C THR A 73 -5.27 -27.70 17.26
N ALA A 74 -5.27 -27.83 15.94
CA ALA A 74 -4.49 -28.83 15.21
C ALA A 74 -3.80 -28.18 14.00
N TRP A 75 -2.75 -28.81 13.46
CA TRP A 75 -2.04 -28.26 12.30
C TRP A 75 -2.89 -28.26 11.04
N TYR A 76 -3.64 -29.34 10.80
CA TYR A 76 -4.49 -29.48 9.62
C TYR A 76 -5.75 -30.29 9.91
N PHE A 77 -6.81 -29.94 9.21
CA PHE A 77 -8.00 -30.76 9.05
C PHE A 77 -7.98 -31.41 7.67
N LYS A 78 -8.22 -32.73 7.62
CA LYS A 78 -8.35 -33.47 6.36
C LYS A 78 -9.63 -34.30 6.36
N GLU A 79 -10.39 -34.18 5.27
CA GLU A 79 -11.45 -35.12 4.95
C GLU A 79 -10.86 -36.15 3.97
N ARG A 80 -10.88 -37.43 4.35
CA ARG A 80 -10.42 -38.52 3.48
C ARG A 80 -11.53 -38.93 2.52
N ASP A 81 -11.17 -39.57 1.40
CA ASP A 81 -12.11 -40.02 0.36
C ASP A 81 -13.22 -40.96 0.87
N ASN A 82 -13.05 -41.56 2.04
CA ASN A 82 -14.04 -42.39 2.73
C ASN A 82 -14.95 -41.61 3.71
N GLY A 83 -14.93 -40.27 3.67
CA GLY A 83 -15.68 -39.40 4.59
C GLY A 83 -15.12 -39.35 6.01
N LYS A 84 -13.97 -39.98 6.30
CA LYS A 84 -13.35 -39.92 7.62
C LYS A 84 -12.68 -38.56 7.81
N LYS A 85 -13.15 -37.82 8.81
CA LYS A 85 -12.56 -36.56 9.28
C LYS A 85 -11.36 -36.84 10.19
N GLU A 86 -10.26 -36.17 9.93
CA GLU A 86 -9.01 -36.36 10.67
C GLU A 86 -8.39 -35.01 11.05
N TRP A 87 -8.16 -34.85 12.36
CA TRP A 87 -7.42 -33.74 12.94
C TRP A 87 -5.96 -34.16 13.08
N THR A 88 -5.07 -33.57 12.28
CA THR A 88 -3.66 -33.99 12.20
C THR A 88 -2.79 -33.12 13.08
N SER A 89 -1.90 -33.76 13.86
CA SER A 89 -0.93 -33.12 14.75
C SER A 89 -1.60 -32.12 15.72
N PRO A 90 -2.25 -32.60 16.79
CA PRO A 90 -2.86 -31.72 17.79
C PRO A 90 -1.80 -30.84 18.47
N VAL A 91 -2.15 -29.57 18.71
CA VAL A 91 -1.28 -28.62 19.40
C VAL A 91 -1.20 -29.00 20.88
N ALA A 92 0.03 -29.25 21.36
CA ALA A 92 0.25 -29.73 22.72
C ALA A 92 -0.24 -28.73 23.79
N LYS A 93 0.18 -27.47 23.69
CA LYS A 93 -0.25 -26.38 24.58
C LYS A 93 -0.16 -25.02 23.88
N ARG A 94 -1.14 -24.15 24.09
CA ARG A 94 -1.11 -22.73 23.69
C ARG A 94 -1.91 -21.90 24.69
N ALA A 95 -1.38 -20.75 25.11
CA ALA A 95 -2.13 -19.84 25.97
C ALA A 95 -3.23 -19.12 25.17
N THR A 96 -4.30 -18.72 25.87
CA THR A 96 -5.31 -17.81 25.32
C THR A 96 -4.76 -16.38 25.28
N ASN A 97 -5.14 -15.60 24.26
CA ASN A 97 -4.87 -14.16 24.20
C ASN A 97 -6.05 -13.33 24.74
N LEU A 98 -7.14 -13.99 25.13
CA LEU A 98 -8.32 -13.32 25.69
C LEU A 98 -8.07 -12.98 27.16
N GLY A 99 -8.45 -11.76 27.55
CA GLY A 99 -8.48 -11.34 28.94
C GLY A 99 -9.74 -11.84 29.66
N GLU A 100 -9.86 -11.50 30.94
CA GLU A 100 -11.07 -11.79 31.73
C GLU A 100 -12.30 -11.07 31.14
N ALA A 101 -13.40 -11.79 30.98
CA ALA A 101 -14.64 -11.26 30.44
C ALA A 101 -15.86 -11.80 31.20
N LEU A 102 -16.39 -11.00 32.13
CA LEU A 102 -17.59 -11.35 32.91
C LEU A 102 -17.46 -12.72 33.59
N ASP A 103 -18.33 -13.67 33.24
CA ASP A 103 -18.40 -15.04 33.74
C ASP A 103 -17.77 -16.08 32.78
N LEU A 104 -17.08 -15.61 31.72
CA LEU A 104 -16.42 -16.46 30.75
C LEU A 104 -14.97 -16.73 31.17
N GLU A 105 -14.67 -18.00 31.44
CA GLU A 105 -13.33 -18.52 31.66
C GLU A 105 -12.85 -19.30 30.43
N VAL A 106 -11.59 -19.12 30.03
CA VAL A 106 -10.98 -19.81 28.88
C VAL A 106 -9.58 -20.28 29.23
N ASP A 107 -9.31 -21.57 28.99
CA ASP A 107 -8.09 -22.24 29.47
C ASP A 107 -6.95 -22.26 28.42
N GLY A 108 -7.20 -21.76 27.21
CA GLY A 108 -6.29 -21.91 26.08
C GLY A 108 -6.40 -23.28 25.40
N VAL A 109 -5.39 -23.67 24.61
CA VAL A 109 -5.32 -24.98 23.95
C VAL A 109 -4.51 -25.95 24.77
N ALA A 110 -5.05 -27.15 24.98
CA ALA A 110 -4.32 -28.31 25.51
C ALA A 110 -4.66 -29.56 24.70
N GLN A 111 -3.65 -30.31 24.24
CA GLN A 111 -3.80 -31.55 23.48
C GLN A 111 -4.79 -31.44 22.28
N GLY A 112 -4.78 -30.28 21.63
CA GLY A 112 -5.62 -29.96 20.48
C GLY A 112 -7.09 -29.65 20.77
N LEU A 113 -7.42 -29.35 22.03
CA LEU A 113 -8.72 -28.85 22.46
C LEU A 113 -8.58 -27.45 23.06
N TYR A 114 -9.47 -26.54 22.65
CA TYR A 114 -9.63 -25.23 23.26
C TYR A 114 -10.90 -25.23 24.12
N THR A 115 -10.77 -24.98 25.42
CA THR A 115 -11.87 -25.13 26.38
C THR A 115 -12.22 -23.83 27.07
N GLY A 116 -13.52 -23.68 27.38
CA GLY A 116 -14.01 -22.57 28.17
C GLY A 116 -15.31 -22.88 28.88
N ARG A 117 -15.64 -22.04 29.84
CA ARG A 117 -16.75 -22.20 30.78
C ARG A 117 -17.47 -20.87 30.98
N THR A 118 -18.78 -20.93 31.11
CA THR A 118 -19.66 -19.81 31.49
C THR A 118 -20.46 -20.20 32.72
N SER A 119 -21.22 -19.27 33.31
CA SER A 119 -22.17 -19.59 34.38
C SER A 119 -23.25 -20.59 33.98
N LEU A 120 -23.47 -20.77 32.66
CA LEU A 120 -24.53 -21.59 32.10
C LEU A 120 -24.06 -22.98 31.65
N GLY A 121 -22.77 -23.13 31.31
CA GLY A 121 -22.24 -24.38 30.78
C GLY A 121 -20.79 -24.30 30.30
N ASP A 122 -20.33 -25.39 29.68
CA ASP A 122 -18.96 -25.53 29.19
C ASP A 122 -18.92 -25.86 27.69
N PHE A 123 -17.87 -25.41 27.02
CA PHE A 123 -17.61 -25.70 25.61
C PHE A 123 -16.20 -26.23 25.37
N LYS A 124 -16.07 -27.01 24.29
CA LYS A 124 -14.81 -27.49 23.74
C LYS A 124 -14.77 -27.18 22.24
N VAL A 125 -13.64 -26.68 21.75
CA VAL A 125 -13.45 -26.28 20.35
C VAL A 125 -12.28 -27.03 19.74
N ARG A 126 -12.46 -27.47 18.49
CA ARG A 126 -11.39 -27.88 17.58
C ARG A 126 -11.42 -27.00 16.35
N ALA A 127 -10.24 -26.53 15.93
CA ALA A 127 -10.11 -25.63 14.79
C ALA A 127 -8.76 -25.80 14.09
N ALA A 128 -8.78 -25.91 12.76
CA ALA A 128 -7.58 -26.04 11.96
C ALA A 128 -7.82 -25.61 10.49
N PRO A 129 -6.76 -25.18 9.79
CA PRO A 129 -6.81 -25.00 8.33
C PRO A 129 -7.19 -26.30 7.63
N VAL A 130 -8.03 -26.20 6.60
CA VAL A 130 -8.38 -27.34 5.73
C VAL A 130 -7.21 -27.62 4.80
N TYR A 131 -6.83 -28.89 4.65
CA TYR A 131 -5.74 -29.30 3.77
C TYR A 131 -6.26 -30.02 2.52
N GLY A 132 -5.66 -29.72 1.37
CA GLY A 132 -5.83 -30.51 0.14
C GLY A 132 -6.85 -29.98 -0.87
N ALA A 133 -7.31 -28.73 -0.74
CA ALA A 133 -8.09 -28.11 -1.81
C ALA A 133 -7.23 -27.92 -3.06
N LYS A 134 -7.81 -28.14 -4.25
CA LYS A 134 -7.15 -27.89 -5.53
C LYS A 134 -7.23 -26.40 -5.84
N GLU A 135 -6.11 -25.83 -6.28
CA GLU A 135 -6.06 -24.44 -6.75
C GLU A 135 -6.76 -24.31 -8.11
N ASN A 136 -7.58 -23.26 -8.27
CA ASN A 136 -8.12 -22.89 -9.57
C ASN A 136 -7.10 -22.03 -10.36
N PRO A 137 -6.69 -22.44 -11.57
CA PRO A 137 -5.73 -21.68 -12.37
C PRO A 137 -6.23 -20.29 -12.80
N ALA A 138 -7.54 -20.02 -12.71
CA ALA A 138 -8.13 -18.73 -13.05
C ALA A 138 -8.08 -17.69 -11.91
N THR A 139 -7.72 -18.07 -10.68
CA THR A 139 -7.68 -17.19 -9.51
C THR A 139 -6.23 -16.95 -9.06
N LEU A 140 -5.55 -16.00 -9.71
CA LEU A 140 -4.12 -15.73 -9.43
C LEU A 140 -3.90 -15.03 -8.08
N GLY A 141 -4.93 -14.36 -7.54
CA GLY A 141 -4.86 -13.62 -6.28
C GLY A 141 -5.22 -14.42 -5.03
N LEU A 142 -5.64 -15.68 -5.18
CA LEU A 142 -6.01 -16.55 -4.06
C LEU A 142 -5.11 -17.77 -3.99
N VAL A 143 -4.84 -18.21 -2.77
CA VAL A 143 -4.28 -19.53 -2.48
C VAL A 143 -5.39 -20.33 -1.81
N GLU A 144 -6.24 -20.97 -2.63
CA GLU A 144 -7.50 -21.57 -2.22
C GLU A 144 -7.31 -22.67 -1.17
N LYS A 145 -6.17 -23.38 -1.20
CA LYS A 145 -5.82 -24.36 -0.17
C LYS A 145 -5.55 -23.78 1.21
N GLU A 146 -5.31 -22.47 1.32
CA GLU A 146 -5.03 -21.79 2.59
C GLU A 146 -6.21 -20.91 3.07
N MET A 147 -7.30 -20.87 2.29
CA MET A 147 -8.45 -20.02 2.57
C MET A 147 -9.39 -20.59 3.62
N TYR A 148 -9.45 -21.90 3.83
CA TYR A 148 -10.53 -22.48 4.62
C TYR A 148 -10.05 -22.95 5.99
N TYR A 149 -10.87 -22.66 7.01
CA TYR A 149 -10.72 -23.16 8.36
C TYR A 149 -11.92 -24.01 8.72
N TYR A 150 -11.68 -25.22 9.21
CA TYR A 150 -12.75 -26.06 9.74
C TYR A 150 -12.82 -25.91 11.26
N VAL A 151 -14.03 -25.71 11.78
CA VAL A 151 -14.29 -25.53 13.20
C VAL A 151 -15.40 -26.48 13.64
N GLU A 152 -15.15 -27.18 14.75
CA GLU A 152 -16.16 -27.92 15.48
C GLU A 152 -16.19 -27.43 16.94
N VAL A 153 -17.37 -27.09 17.42
CA VAL A 153 -17.61 -26.73 18.82
C VAL A 153 -18.62 -27.69 19.40
N VAL A 154 -18.34 -28.24 20.57
CA VAL A 154 -19.34 -28.98 21.36
C VAL A 154 -19.57 -28.24 22.67
N ALA A 155 -20.82 -28.18 23.11
CA ALA A 155 -21.21 -27.52 24.36
C ALA A 155 -22.13 -28.40 25.20
N ARG A 156 -22.08 -28.17 26.51
CA ARG A 156 -22.91 -28.82 27.52
C ARG A 156 -23.55 -27.78 28.43
N VAL A 157 -24.85 -27.89 28.64
CA VAL A 157 -25.63 -27.05 29.59
C VAL A 157 -26.52 -27.93 30.45
N GLY A 158 -26.43 -27.78 31.77
CA GLY A 158 -27.19 -28.55 32.76
C GLY A 158 -26.32 -29.08 33.90
N ASP A 159 -26.93 -29.86 34.80
CA ASP A 159 -26.25 -30.36 36.00
C ASP A 159 -25.33 -31.58 35.75
N GLY A 160 -25.34 -32.13 34.53
CA GLY A 160 -24.49 -33.24 34.10
C GLY A 160 -24.82 -34.58 34.74
N LYS A 161 -25.87 -34.64 35.59
CA LYS A 161 -26.21 -35.80 36.43
C LYS A 161 -27.14 -36.79 35.73
N THR A 162 -28.01 -36.32 34.84
CA THR A 162 -28.91 -37.15 34.03
C THR A 162 -28.98 -36.66 32.59
N ASP A 163 -29.22 -37.58 31.63
CA ASP A 163 -29.35 -37.25 30.20
C ASP A 163 -30.61 -36.43 29.91
N ASP A 164 -31.66 -36.56 30.74
CA ASP A 164 -32.86 -35.71 30.69
C ASP A 164 -32.63 -34.33 31.34
N GLY A 165 -31.56 -34.21 32.13
CA GLY A 165 -31.10 -33.04 32.88
C GLY A 165 -30.12 -32.13 32.13
N THR A 166 -29.55 -32.60 31.02
CA THR A 166 -28.43 -31.95 30.34
C THR A 166 -28.65 -31.88 28.83
N SER A 167 -28.32 -30.76 28.21
CA SER A 167 -28.30 -30.63 26.75
C SER A 167 -26.87 -30.63 26.23
N TYR A 168 -26.67 -31.30 25.09
CA TYR A 168 -25.41 -31.35 24.37
C TYR A 168 -25.62 -30.95 22.92
N ARG A 169 -24.89 -29.92 22.47
CA ARG A 169 -24.99 -29.40 21.11
C ARG A 169 -23.62 -29.41 20.44
N ARG A 170 -23.63 -29.59 19.13
CA ARG A 170 -22.45 -29.42 18.28
C ARG A 170 -22.75 -28.40 17.20
N ILE A 171 -21.82 -27.46 17.05
CA ILE A 171 -21.76 -26.53 15.92
C ILE A 171 -20.61 -26.95 15.02
N LYS A 172 -20.86 -26.96 13.71
CA LYS A 172 -19.83 -27.10 12.69
C LYS A 172 -19.84 -25.83 11.85
N ALA A 173 -18.67 -25.28 11.62
CA ALA A 173 -18.50 -24.07 10.83
C ALA A 173 -17.31 -24.19 9.88
N LEU A 174 -17.50 -23.66 8.67
CA LEU A 174 -16.40 -23.37 7.76
C LEU A 174 -16.15 -21.87 7.78
N LEU A 175 -14.92 -21.48 8.10
CA LEU A 175 -14.47 -20.10 8.06
C LEU A 175 -13.68 -19.86 6.78
N GLU A 176 -13.93 -18.73 6.13
CA GLU A 176 -13.14 -18.20 5.02
C GLU A 176 -12.13 -17.19 5.54
N ARG A 177 -10.86 -17.52 5.41
CA ARG A 177 -9.73 -16.65 5.66
C ARG A 177 -9.44 -15.82 4.41
N ARG A 178 -9.55 -14.50 4.54
CA ARG A 178 -9.31 -13.53 3.46
C ARG A 178 -8.24 -12.52 3.84
N SER A 179 -7.40 -12.17 2.88
CA SER A 179 -6.32 -11.18 2.98
C SER A 179 -6.53 -10.10 1.92
N PRO A 180 -6.75 -8.84 2.29
CA PRO A 180 -7.06 -7.81 1.31
C PRO A 180 -5.83 -7.53 0.43
N ILE A 181 -4.64 -7.67 1.01
CA ILE A 181 -3.37 -7.29 0.39
C ILE A 181 -2.97 -8.24 -0.74
N THR A 182 -3.23 -9.54 -0.60
CA THR A 182 -2.86 -10.53 -1.63
C THR A 182 -3.93 -10.65 -2.71
N GLU A 183 -5.15 -10.23 -2.43
CA GLU A 183 -6.31 -10.48 -3.27
C GLU A 183 -6.75 -9.28 -4.11
N HIS A 184 -6.61 -8.07 -3.58
CA HIS A 184 -7.23 -6.88 -4.15
C HIS A 184 -6.20 -5.96 -4.78
N ASN A 185 -6.54 -5.38 -5.93
CA ASN A 185 -5.84 -4.21 -6.45
C ASN A 185 -6.24 -3.00 -5.60
N LEU A 186 -7.55 -2.80 -5.43
CA LEU A 186 -8.12 -1.73 -4.63
C LEU A 186 -9.12 -2.31 -3.63
N PHE A 187 -8.90 -1.99 -2.35
CA PHE A 187 -9.81 -2.33 -1.27
C PHE A 187 -10.08 -1.09 -0.44
N ASP A 188 -11.35 -0.73 -0.27
CA ASP A 188 -11.77 0.32 0.64
C ASP A 188 -12.80 -0.24 1.64
N GLY A 189 -12.44 -0.22 2.92
CA GLY A 189 -13.29 -0.66 4.04
C GLY A 189 -14.53 0.20 4.27
N GLU A 190 -14.71 1.26 3.47
CA GLU A 190 -15.90 2.10 3.44
C GLU A 190 -16.43 2.24 2.00
N MET A 191 -15.85 3.13 1.18
CA MET A 191 -16.37 3.44 -0.16
C MET A 191 -15.25 3.50 -1.19
N LEU A 192 -15.35 2.63 -2.19
CA LEU A 192 -14.40 2.62 -3.31
C LEU A 192 -14.95 3.47 -4.45
N ASP A 193 -14.34 4.63 -4.69
CA ASP A 193 -14.61 5.47 -5.87
C ASP A 193 -13.48 5.36 -6.89
N LEU A 194 -13.77 4.70 -8.01
CA LEU A 194 -12.85 4.54 -9.12
C LEU A 194 -12.79 5.78 -10.02
N GLY A 195 -13.79 6.67 -9.94
CA GLY A 195 -13.76 7.95 -10.63
C GLY A 195 -12.80 8.96 -9.99
N ALA A 196 -12.15 8.65 -8.86
CA ALA A 196 -11.21 9.56 -8.18
C ALA A 196 -9.79 9.57 -8.78
N TYR A 197 -9.49 8.64 -9.69
CA TYR A 197 -8.18 8.55 -10.30
C TYR A 197 -7.97 9.56 -11.46
N GLY A 198 -9.01 10.30 -11.88
CA GLY A 198 -8.98 11.31 -12.96
C GLY A 198 -8.71 12.77 -12.53
N PRO A 199 -8.89 13.74 -13.45
CA PRO A 199 -9.61 13.63 -14.72
C PRO A 199 -8.75 13.31 -15.94
N PHE A 200 -9.37 12.65 -16.93
CA PHE A 200 -8.75 12.38 -18.22
C PHE A 200 -9.54 13.07 -19.33
N PRO A 201 -9.08 14.20 -19.89
CA PRO A 201 -9.84 14.94 -20.88
C PRO A 201 -9.91 14.23 -22.24
N THR A 202 -8.91 13.41 -22.58
CA THR A 202 -8.72 12.84 -23.92
C THR A 202 -9.02 11.35 -24.04
N ALA A 203 -8.75 10.53 -23.02
CA ALA A 203 -8.98 9.09 -23.04
C ALA A 203 -9.23 8.53 -21.64
N PRO A 204 -10.07 7.49 -21.45
CA PRO A 204 -10.28 6.90 -20.13
C PRO A 204 -8.98 6.37 -19.50
N GLN A 205 -8.90 6.42 -18.17
CA GLN A 205 -7.95 5.64 -17.40
C GLN A 205 -8.13 4.16 -17.65
N GLN A 206 -7.04 3.41 -17.63
CA GLN A 206 -7.11 1.95 -17.62
C GLN A 206 -6.70 1.46 -16.23
N LEU A 207 -7.59 0.71 -15.58
CA LEU A 207 -7.30 -0.09 -14.41
C LEU A 207 -7.22 -1.55 -14.84
N ARG A 208 -6.11 -2.22 -14.54
CA ARG A 208 -5.84 -3.57 -15.04
C ARG A 208 -5.52 -4.53 -13.90
N LYS A 209 -6.07 -5.75 -14.01
CA LYS A 209 -5.79 -6.92 -13.16
C LYS A 209 -6.19 -6.74 -11.68
N GLY A 210 -6.54 -7.85 -11.05
CA GLY A 210 -6.87 -7.94 -9.62
C GLY A 210 -8.35 -7.78 -9.28
N ARG A 211 -8.64 -7.68 -7.98
CA ARG A 211 -10.00 -7.56 -7.42
C ARG A 211 -10.28 -6.17 -6.88
N TYR A 212 -11.56 -5.79 -6.89
CA TYR A 212 -12.04 -4.49 -6.43
C TYR A 212 -13.11 -4.68 -5.35
N TYR A 213 -12.92 -4.01 -4.22
CA TYR A 213 -13.81 -4.12 -3.08
C TYR A 213 -14.10 -2.77 -2.43
N GLY A 214 -15.38 -2.49 -2.19
CA GLY A 214 -15.85 -1.38 -1.37
C GLY A 214 -16.90 -1.87 -0.39
N TYR A 215 -16.76 -1.62 0.91
CA TYR A 215 -17.67 -2.20 1.91
C TYR A 215 -19.11 -1.70 1.77
N GLN A 216 -19.32 -0.39 1.69
CA GLN A 216 -20.66 0.20 1.55
C GLN A 216 -21.05 0.42 0.10
N TYR A 217 -20.04 0.68 -0.76
CA TYR A 217 -20.31 1.10 -2.11
C TYR A 217 -19.09 0.99 -3.05
N ILE A 218 -19.36 0.71 -4.33
CA ILE A 218 -18.41 0.90 -5.43
C ILE A 218 -19.00 1.87 -6.46
N LEU A 219 -18.30 2.98 -6.71
CA LEU A 219 -18.69 3.97 -7.71
C LEU A 219 -17.77 3.88 -8.92
N PHE A 220 -18.37 3.64 -10.08
CA PHE A 220 -17.72 3.76 -11.38
C PHE A 220 -17.99 5.14 -11.99
N ASN A 221 -16.90 5.76 -12.41
CA ASN A 221 -16.86 7.05 -13.11
C ASN A 221 -17.43 8.23 -12.31
N SER A 222 -17.22 9.43 -12.86
CA SER A 222 -17.57 10.71 -12.27
C SER A 222 -18.73 11.37 -13.05
N LEU A 223 -19.52 12.21 -12.38
CA LEU A 223 -20.77 12.81 -12.90
C LEU A 223 -20.58 14.08 -13.76
N GLY A 224 -19.35 14.59 -14.00
CA GLY A 224 -19.19 15.92 -14.61
C GLY A 224 -17.90 16.13 -15.43
N GLY A 225 -17.89 17.17 -16.27
CA GLY A 225 -16.68 17.68 -16.96
C GLY A 225 -16.18 16.88 -18.17
N LEU A 226 -14.99 17.28 -18.66
CA LEU A 226 -14.24 16.64 -19.75
C LEU A 226 -13.70 15.24 -19.41
N ASP A 227 -13.84 14.79 -18.15
CA ASP A 227 -13.30 13.51 -17.67
C ASP A 227 -13.97 12.30 -18.35
N GLN A 228 -13.16 11.50 -19.04
CA GLN A 228 -13.54 10.26 -19.71
C GLN A 228 -13.71 9.07 -18.73
N GLY A 229 -13.34 9.22 -17.45
CA GLY A 229 -13.52 8.18 -16.44
C GLY A 229 -12.47 7.07 -16.51
N SER A 230 -12.82 5.87 -16.04
CA SER A 230 -11.97 4.67 -16.03
C SER A 230 -12.63 3.49 -16.73
N GLU A 231 -11.82 2.70 -17.41
CA GLU A 231 -12.14 1.37 -17.94
C GLU A 231 -11.33 0.30 -17.21
N LEU A 232 -11.92 -0.88 -17.07
CA LEU A 232 -11.33 -1.98 -16.34
C LEU A 232 -11.01 -3.15 -17.28
N PHE A 233 -9.83 -3.74 -17.12
CA PHE A 233 -9.36 -4.86 -17.93
C PHE A 233 -8.81 -6.02 -17.09
N GLU A 234 -9.11 -7.24 -17.53
CA GLU A 234 -8.63 -8.49 -16.92
C GLU A 234 -8.95 -8.58 -15.42
N VAL A 235 -10.14 -8.12 -15.03
CA VAL A 235 -10.58 -8.10 -13.64
C VAL A 235 -10.94 -9.50 -13.15
N GLU A 236 -10.44 -9.88 -11.99
CA GLU A 236 -10.79 -11.18 -11.39
C GLU A 236 -12.17 -11.16 -10.74
N LYS A 237 -12.47 -10.12 -9.96
CA LYS A 237 -13.73 -9.99 -9.23
C LYS A 237 -13.99 -8.54 -8.82
N ILE A 238 -15.26 -8.15 -8.81
CA ILE A 238 -15.77 -6.90 -8.27
C ILE A 238 -16.87 -7.26 -7.29
N GLU A 239 -16.70 -6.95 -6.00
CA GLU A 239 -17.68 -7.33 -5.00
C GLU A 239 -17.90 -6.24 -3.94
N THR A 240 -19.16 -6.06 -3.52
CA THR A 240 -19.54 -5.18 -2.42
C THR A 240 -20.79 -5.72 -1.72
N PRO A 241 -20.86 -5.80 -0.39
CA PRO A 241 -22.12 -6.12 0.29
C PRO A 241 -23.11 -4.94 0.23
N GLY A 242 -22.67 -3.77 -0.23
CA GLY A 242 -23.51 -2.61 -0.48
C GLY A 242 -23.96 -2.53 -1.94
N MET A 243 -23.81 -1.35 -2.56
CA MET A 243 -24.28 -1.11 -3.93
C MET A 243 -23.14 -0.81 -4.90
N ILE A 244 -23.27 -1.32 -6.12
CA ILE A 244 -22.46 -0.91 -7.26
C ILE A 244 -23.24 0.11 -8.07
N ARG A 245 -22.63 1.27 -8.37
CA ARG A 245 -23.21 2.19 -9.35
C ARG A 245 -22.24 2.68 -10.38
N ALA A 246 -22.76 2.89 -11.58
CA ALA A 246 -22.02 3.47 -12.69
C ALA A 246 -22.68 4.75 -13.15
N LEU A 247 -22.00 5.89 -12.95
CA LEU A 247 -22.49 7.21 -13.31
C LEU A 247 -22.39 7.49 -14.81
N LYS A 248 -21.39 6.89 -15.47
CA LYS A 248 -21.21 6.88 -16.92
C LYS A 248 -20.99 5.43 -17.38
N PRO A 249 -21.31 5.10 -18.65
CA PRO A 249 -20.95 3.82 -19.24
C PRO A 249 -19.48 3.47 -18.98
N THR A 250 -19.25 2.33 -18.33
CA THR A 250 -17.93 1.86 -17.91
C THR A 250 -17.70 0.48 -18.49
N ARG A 251 -16.70 0.35 -19.37
CA ARG A 251 -16.31 -0.96 -19.91
C ARG A 251 -15.54 -1.74 -18.85
N ILE A 252 -15.93 -2.99 -18.65
CA ILE A 252 -15.30 -3.96 -17.75
C ILE A 252 -15.02 -5.22 -18.56
N GLU A 253 -13.76 -5.62 -18.62
CA GLU A 253 -13.33 -6.92 -19.13
C GLU A 253 -12.84 -7.78 -17.95
N PHE A 254 -13.41 -8.98 -17.80
CA PHE A 254 -13.03 -9.93 -16.76
C PHE A 254 -11.87 -10.83 -17.20
N ALA A 255 -11.25 -11.53 -16.25
CA ALA A 255 -10.10 -12.42 -16.49
C ALA A 255 -10.41 -13.53 -17.52
N ASN A 256 -11.66 -13.96 -17.63
CA ASN A 256 -12.14 -14.93 -18.62
C ASN A 256 -12.46 -14.31 -20.00
N LYS A 257 -12.10 -13.05 -20.23
CA LYS A 257 -12.35 -12.27 -21.46
C LYS A 257 -13.82 -11.94 -21.75
N LYS A 258 -14.75 -12.24 -20.84
CA LYS A 258 -16.11 -11.69 -20.91
C LYS A 258 -16.07 -10.18 -20.68
N THR A 259 -16.86 -9.44 -21.45
CA THR A 259 -16.95 -7.98 -21.36
C THR A 259 -18.36 -7.53 -21.05
N VAL A 260 -18.50 -6.51 -20.21
CA VAL A 260 -19.75 -5.81 -19.92
C VAL A 260 -19.53 -4.30 -19.94
N THR A 261 -20.56 -3.54 -20.32
CA THR A 261 -20.62 -2.11 -20.05
C THR A 261 -21.62 -1.84 -18.94
N LEU A 262 -21.13 -1.38 -17.78
CA LEU A 262 -21.95 -1.01 -16.64
C LEU A 262 -22.35 0.47 -16.74
N ASN A 263 -23.62 0.79 -16.47
CA ASN A 263 -24.17 2.14 -16.49
C ASN A 263 -25.37 2.21 -15.52
N SER A 264 -25.97 3.39 -15.38
CA SER A 264 -27.09 3.64 -14.47
C SER A 264 -28.37 2.84 -14.76
N THR A 265 -28.42 2.09 -15.87
CA THR A 265 -29.59 1.26 -16.24
C THR A 265 -29.41 -0.22 -15.94
N ASN A 266 -28.19 -0.67 -15.62
CA ASN A 266 -27.86 -2.07 -15.35
C ASN A 266 -26.90 -2.24 -14.15
N ASP A 267 -26.91 -1.29 -13.22
CA ASP A 267 -26.18 -1.34 -11.95
C ASP A 267 -27.08 -1.82 -10.78
N SER A 268 -26.54 -1.83 -9.55
CA SER A 268 -27.26 -2.31 -8.35
C SER A 268 -28.47 -1.46 -7.97
N ALA A 269 -28.76 -0.33 -8.64
CA ALA A 269 -30.02 0.39 -8.42
C ALA A 269 -31.20 -0.27 -9.16
N ASN A 270 -30.93 -1.20 -10.09
CA ASN A 270 -31.94 -1.93 -10.83
C ASN A 270 -31.68 -3.44 -10.76
N ASP A 271 -32.06 -4.05 -9.63
CA ASP A 271 -31.84 -5.47 -9.32
C ASP A 271 -32.24 -6.43 -10.44
N LYS A 272 -33.30 -6.10 -11.20
CA LYS A 272 -33.79 -6.95 -12.31
C LYS A 272 -32.88 -6.94 -13.54
N LYS A 273 -32.06 -5.90 -13.69
CA LYS A 273 -31.16 -5.70 -14.82
C LYS A 273 -29.69 -5.91 -14.46
N PHE A 274 -29.38 -5.95 -13.17
CA PHE A 274 -28.05 -6.28 -12.68
C PHE A 274 -27.73 -7.75 -12.98
N SER A 275 -26.60 -8.00 -13.61
CA SER A 275 -26.11 -9.34 -13.95
C SER A 275 -24.89 -9.64 -13.10
N THR A 276 -24.85 -10.83 -12.50
CA THR A 276 -23.73 -11.23 -11.65
C THR A 276 -22.50 -11.69 -12.44
N PHE A 277 -22.66 -11.89 -13.76
CA PHE A 277 -21.65 -12.40 -14.66
C PHE A 277 -20.95 -13.66 -14.11
N ASP A 278 -21.71 -14.66 -13.67
CA ASP A 278 -21.20 -15.89 -13.03
C ASP A 278 -20.38 -15.65 -11.76
N GLY A 279 -20.74 -14.62 -11.00
CA GLY A 279 -20.09 -14.29 -9.72
C GLY A 279 -18.84 -13.41 -9.82
N PHE A 280 -18.50 -12.94 -11.02
CA PHE A 280 -17.42 -11.97 -11.24
C PHE A 280 -17.80 -10.54 -10.81
N LEU A 281 -19.10 -10.23 -10.79
CA LEU A 281 -19.66 -8.95 -10.36
C LEU A 281 -20.76 -9.21 -9.34
N LEU A 282 -20.56 -8.83 -8.08
CA LEU A 282 -21.50 -9.15 -7.00
C LEU A 282 -21.83 -7.92 -6.16
N ASP A 283 -23.11 -7.75 -5.84
CA ASP A 283 -23.57 -6.83 -4.82
C ASP A 283 -24.21 -7.58 -3.63
N GLY A 284 -24.68 -6.85 -2.61
CA GLY A 284 -25.26 -7.46 -1.42
C GLY A 284 -26.50 -8.32 -1.70
N ALA A 285 -27.38 -7.87 -2.61
CA ALA A 285 -28.59 -8.60 -2.98
C ALA A 285 -28.27 -9.89 -3.75
N ASN A 286 -27.13 -9.93 -4.43
CA ASN A 286 -26.70 -11.04 -5.27
C ASN A 286 -25.59 -11.90 -4.63
N GLY A 287 -25.43 -11.82 -3.31
CA GLY A 287 -24.58 -12.75 -2.56
C GLY A 287 -23.13 -12.32 -2.35
N ALA A 288 -22.80 -11.03 -2.52
CA ALA A 288 -21.50 -10.51 -2.09
C ALA A 288 -21.33 -10.63 -0.56
N HIS A 289 -20.13 -11.01 -0.13
CA HIS A 289 -19.82 -11.19 1.28
C HIS A 289 -19.31 -9.90 1.93
N PRO A 290 -19.69 -9.62 3.19
CA PRO A 290 -19.11 -8.52 3.94
C PRO A 290 -17.70 -8.86 4.42
N ILE A 291 -16.71 -8.29 3.76
CA ILE A 291 -15.29 -8.34 4.13
C ILE A 291 -14.94 -7.04 4.84
N LYS A 292 -14.73 -7.09 6.16
CA LYS A 292 -14.31 -5.92 6.94
C LYS A 292 -13.20 -6.28 7.92
N PHE A 293 -12.09 -5.56 7.80
CA PHE A 293 -10.94 -5.69 8.69
C PHE A 293 -11.11 -4.75 9.87
N THR A 294 -10.72 -5.20 11.06
CA THR A 294 -10.93 -4.44 12.30
C THR A 294 -9.72 -3.62 12.72
N ARG A 295 -8.50 -4.14 12.54
CA ARG A 295 -7.24 -3.43 12.81
C ARG A 295 -6.02 -4.16 12.22
N LEU A 296 -4.89 -3.47 12.16
CA LEU A 296 -3.58 -4.08 11.87
C LEU A 296 -3.04 -4.82 13.11
N PRO A 297 -2.29 -5.94 12.93
CA PRO A 297 -1.70 -6.72 14.03
C PRO A 297 -0.41 -6.09 14.58
N MET A 298 -0.52 -4.86 15.06
CA MET A 298 0.61 -4.00 15.42
C MET A 298 1.45 -4.54 16.57
N GLU A 299 0.82 -5.12 17.59
CA GLU A 299 1.52 -5.65 18.77
C GLU A 299 2.41 -6.83 18.39
N THR A 300 1.89 -7.74 17.56
CA THR A 300 2.65 -8.89 17.05
C THR A 300 3.83 -8.43 16.18
N LEU A 301 3.62 -7.41 15.34
CA LEU A 301 4.67 -6.85 14.50
C LEU A 301 5.75 -6.16 15.34
N TYR A 302 5.38 -5.44 16.40
CA TYR A 302 6.32 -4.82 17.33
C TYR A 302 7.21 -5.85 18.02
N GLU A 303 6.62 -6.93 18.54
CA GLU A 303 7.35 -8.00 19.22
C GLU A 303 8.26 -8.80 18.26
N LYS A 304 7.89 -8.89 16.98
CA LYS A 304 8.75 -9.45 15.92
C LYS A 304 9.89 -8.49 15.57
N ALA A 305 9.63 -7.18 15.49
CA ALA A 305 10.61 -6.15 15.18
C ALA A 305 11.72 -6.04 16.25
N LYS A 306 11.42 -6.35 17.51
CA LYS A 306 12.44 -6.44 18.59
C LYS A 306 13.44 -7.59 18.43
N LYS A 307 13.25 -8.50 17.47
CA LYS A 307 14.06 -9.72 17.29
C LYS A 307 14.88 -9.63 16.00
N PRO A 308 15.96 -8.83 15.96
CA PRO A 308 16.75 -8.54 14.76
C PRO A 308 17.29 -9.81 14.09
N ARG A 309 17.80 -10.76 14.87
CA ARG A 309 18.40 -12.01 14.33
C ARG A 309 17.40 -12.91 13.60
N LYS A 310 16.12 -12.88 13.97
CA LYS A 310 15.11 -13.78 13.42
C LYS A 310 14.31 -13.15 12.28
N TYR A 311 14.03 -11.84 12.37
CA TYR A 311 13.13 -11.15 11.46
C TYR A 311 13.77 -9.97 10.72
N GLY A 312 15.08 -9.72 10.88
CA GLY A 312 15.70 -8.47 10.44
C GLY A 312 15.01 -7.25 11.05
N GLY A 313 14.50 -7.43 12.28
CA GLY A 313 13.65 -6.48 12.98
C GLY A 313 14.40 -5.24 13.45
N PHE A 314 13.77 -4.09 13.27
CA PHE A 314 14.26 -2.79 13.72
C PHE A 314 13.11 -1.92 14.21
N VAL A 315 13.34 -1.21 15.31
CA VAL A 315 12.33 -0.32 15.92
C VAL A 315 12.82 1.12 15.84
N ILE A 316 11.98 2.00 15.29
CA ILE A 316 12.20 3.45 15.24
C ILE A 316 11.34 4.10 16.31
N GLU A 317 11.99 4.82 17.21
CA GLU A 317 11.37 5.63 18.25
C GLU A 317 11.96 7.05 18.20
N LYS A 318 11.48 7.94 19.07
CA LYS A 318 12.01 9.31 19.15
C LYS A 318 13.49 9.27 19.49
N GLY A 319 14.32 9.93 18.68
CA GLY A 319 15.77 9.96 18.86
C GLY A 319 16.53 8.82 18.17
N THR A 320 15.85 7.84 17.55
CA THR A 320 16.52 6.82 16.72
C THR A 320 17.19 7.45 15.48
N PHE A 321 16.51 8.42 14.87
CA PHE A 321 16.99 9.19 13.73
C PHE A 321 16.77 10.69 13.98
N PRO A 322 17.52 11.56 13.29
CA PRO A 322 17.21 12.99 13.25
C PRO A 322 15.78 13.23 12.78
N VAL A 323 15.13 14.24 13.36
CA VAL A 323 13.83 14.69 12.88
C VAL A 323 14.02 15.33 11.51
N SER A 324 13.20 14.91 10.54
CA SER A 324 13.19 15.46 9.19
C SER A 324 12.90 16.96 9.22
N THR A 325 13.38 17.70 8.21
CA THR A 325 12.95 19.09 7.96
C THR A 325 11.57 19.15 7.30
N TYR A 326 11.11 18.04 6.70
CA TYR A 326 9.79 17.94 6.08
C TYR A 326 8.68 18.17 7.11
N ARG A 327 7.65 18.93 6.69
CA ARG A 327 6.41 19.09 7.43
C ARG A 327 5.25 18.82 6.50
N ASN A 328 4.34 17.97 6.95
CA ASN A 328 3.08 17.76 6.25
C ASN A 328 2.28 19.08 6.28
N PRO A 329 1.91 19.67 5.12
CA PRO A 329 1.22 20.95 5.07
C PRO A 329 -0.20 20.90 5.67
N TYR A 330 -0.81 19.72 5.79
CA TYR A 330 -2.11 19.54 6.44
C TYR A 330 -1.99 19.27 7.95
N ASP A 331 -0.79 18.88 8.41
CA ASP A 331 -0.46 18.73 9.83
C ASP A 331 0.99 19.13 10.11
N PRO A 332 1.28 20.46 10.15
CA PRO A 332 2.65 20.95 10.24
C PRO A 332 3.32 20.72 11.60
N LYS A 333 2.56 20.26 12.60
CA LYS A 333 3.08 20.01 13.95
C LYS A 333 3.71 18.64 14.08
N THR A 334 3.33 17.71 13.20
CA THR A 334 3.81 16.33 13.26
C THR A 334 5.26 16.25 12.78
N GLU A 335 6.09 15.64 13.61
CA GLU A 335 7.50 15.35 13.32
C GLU A 335 7.60 14.04 12.53
N TYR A 336 8.37 14.06 11.45
CA TYR A 336 8.63 12.90 10.61
C TYR A 336 10.10 12.48 10.72
N VAL A 337 10.37 11.22 10.41
CA VAL A 337 11.71 10.68 10.22
C VAL A 337 11.87 10.28 8.76
N ASP A 338 12.97 10.70 8.15
CA ASP A 338 13.32 10.33 6.78
C ASP A 338 14.02 8.96 6.74
N LEU A 339 13.55 8.08 5.86
CA LEU A 339 14.19 6.81 5.53
C LEU A 339 14.50 6.79 4.03
N ASN A 340 15.76 7.04 3.72
CA ASN A 340 16.30 6.94 2.37
C ASN A 340 16.90 5.55 2.17
N PHE A 341 16.36 4.77 1.24
CA PHE A 341 16.91 3.46 0.87
C PHE A 341 18.01 3.55 -0.21
N GLY A 342 18.34 4.76 -0.67
CA GLY A 342 19.40 5.02 -1.65
C GLY A 342 19.07 4.57 -3.08
N GLU A 343 20.07 4.72 -3.95
CA GLU A 343 20.12 4.09 -5.28
C GLU A 343 20.51 2.62 -5.10
N TYR A 344 19.87 1.71 -5.84
CA TYR A 344 20.04 0.27 -5.73
C TYR A 344 21.52 -0.16 -5.68
N ARG A 345 21.97 -0.74 -4.55
CA ARG A 345 23.32 -1.31 -4.40
C ARG A 345 23.24 -2.82 -4.28
N VAL A 346 23.45 -3.54 -5.37
CA VAL A 346 23.89 -4.94 -5.30
C VAL A 346 25.40 -4.93 -5.23
N SER A 347 25.96 -4.93 -4.01
CA SER A 347 27.28 -5.51 -3.87
C SER A 347 27.14 -6.99 -4.21
N LEU A 348 27.64 -7.37 -5.38
CA LEU A 348 27.88 -8.77 -5.75
C LEU A 348 28.66 -9.43 -4.61
N SER A 349 28.00 -10.23 -3.78
CA SER A 349 28.70 -11.26 -3.03
C SER A 349 29.14 -12.32 -4.04
N THR A 350 30.31 -12.12 -4.65
CA THR A 350 31.08 -13.22 -5.21
C THR A 350 31.47 -14.12 -4.05
N ASN A 351 30.75 -15.24 -3.90
CA ASN A 351 31.30 -16.59 -3.66
C ASN A 351 30.16 -17.56 -3.35
N GLU A 352 29.50 -18.04 -4.41
CA GLU A 352 28.86 -19.36 -4.41
C GLU A 352 29.49 -20.14 -5.55
N ASN A 353 30.69 -20.68 -5.29
CA ASN A 353 31.23 -21.88 -5.92
C ASN A 353 32.60 -22.18 -5.31
N THR A 354 32.61 -22.90 -4.19
CA THR A 354 33.68 -23.84 -3.84
C THR A 354 33.15 -24.76 -2.75
N SER A 355 32.86 -25.99 -3.15
CA SER A 355 32.94 -27.17 -2.30
C SER A 355 34.38 -27.29 -1.79
N ASP A 356 34.60 -27.18 -0.48
CA ASP A 356 35.32 -28.22 0.27
C ASP A 356 35.43 -27.85 1.75
N SER A 357 35.36 -28.90 2.56
CA SER A 357 35.61 -28.97 3.99
C SER A 357 37.01 -28.52 4.40
N THR A 358 37.15 -27.81 5.53
CA THR A 358 37.84 -28.27 6.76
C THR A 358 37.96 -27.13 7.78
N ASP A 359 38.02 -27.51 9.05
CA ASP A 359 38.15 -26.67 10.24
C ASP A 359 39.39 -25.75 10.21
N ASP A 360 39.24 -24.49 10.64
CA ASP A 360 40.27 -23.83 11.47
C ASP A 360 39.73 -22.58 12.20
N GLU A 361 40.03 -22.52 13.50
CA GLU A 361 39.83 -21.36 14.36
C GLU A 361 40.91 -20.30 14.06
N ASN A 362 40.56 -19.21 13.37
CA ASN A 362 41.05 -17.84 13.60
C ASN A 362 40.58 -16.90 12.48
N GLN A 363 39.89 -15.83 12.88
CA GLN A 363 39.43 -14.73 12.03
C GLN A 363 40.61 -13.94 11.44
N PRO A 364 40.45 -13.32 10.24
CA PRO A 364 40.19 -11.88 10.26
C PRO A 364 39.13 -11.40 9.22
N ASP A 365 38.38 -10.38 9.66
CA ASP A 365 37.67 -9.32 8.92
C ASP A 365 36.74 -9.67 7.74
N ASP A 366 35.48 -9.99 8.07
CA ASP A 366 34.29 -9.84 7.21
C ASP A 366 33.83 -8.34 7.12
N ASP A 367 34.78 -7.41 7.18
CA ASP A 367 34.58 -5.95 7.19
C ASP A 367 34.61 -5.34 5.78
N ALA A 368 33.60 -5.63 4.96
CA ALA A 368 33.25 -4.73 3.86
C ALA A 368 31.98 -3.97 4.21
N ALA A 369 32.11 -3.00 5.12
CA ALA A 369 31.18 -1.89 5.19
C ALA A 369 31.19 -1.14 3.83
N PRO A 370 30.03 -0.79 3.26
CA PRO A 370 30.01 -0.13 1.97
C PRO A 370 30.55 1.31 2.08
N PRO A 371 31.24 1.81 1.04
CA PRO A 371 31.77 3.17 1.04
C PRO A 371 30.67 4.23 0.89
N TYR A 372 31.10 5.41 1.33
CA TYR A 372 30.39 6.55 1.88
C TYR A 372 29.94 7.56 0.81
N ASN A 373 28.72 8.10 0.94
CA ASN A 373 28.28 9.49 0.67
C ASN A 373 26.77 9.52 0.39
N GLY A 374 26.03 10.07 1.35
CA GLY A 374 24.57 10.21 1.36
C GLY A 374 24.10 10.06 2.80
N ASP A 375 23.08 10.80 3.22
CA ASP A 375 22.44 10.72 4.54
C ASP A 375 21.74 9.36 4.72
N ASP A 376 22.55 8.29 4.75
CA ASP A 376 22.16 6.90 4.82
C ASP A 376 21.66 6.62 6.24
N PRO A 377 20.51 5.97 6.43
CA PRO A 377 20.12 5.46 7.73
C PRO A 377 21.08 4.32 8.13
N GLY A 378 22.28 4.69 8.60
CA GLY A 378 23.35 3.80 9.03
C GLY A 378 22.97 2.69 10.03
N PRO A 379 21.86 2.76 10.79
CA PRO A 379 21.33 1.61 11.52
C PRO A 379 20.77 0.48 10.63
N LEU A 380 20.17 0.79 9.47
CA LEU A 380 19.49 -0.20 8.61
C LEU A 380 20.48 -1.08 7.85
N ALA A 381 21.55 -0.50 7.30
CA ALA A 381 22.60 -1.24 6.59
C ALA A 381 23.31 -2.28 7.47
N LYS A 382 23.30 -2.09 8.80
CA LYS A 382 23.91 -3.00 9.79
C LYS A 382 23.01 -4.18 10.17
N LEU A 383 21.77 -4.22 9.70
CA LEU A 383 20.82 -5.29 10.01
C LEU A 383 21.11 -6.55 9.20
N ARG A 384 21.25 -7.69 9.91
CA ARG A 384 21.46 -9.02 9.31
C ARG A 384 20.11 -9.69 9.02
N GLY A 385 20.00 -10.37 7.88
CA GLY A 385 18.82 -11.18 7.52
C GLY A 385 18.41 -11.07 6.05
N LYS A 386 17.62 -12.04 5.57
CA LYS A 386 17.09 -12.08 4.19
C LYS A 386 15.93 -11.10 3.93
N SER A 387 15.36 -10.52 4.99
CA SER A 387 14.29 -9.52 4.94
C SER A 387 14.42 -8.53 6.10
N LEU A 388 13.82 -7.35 5.96
CA LEU A 388 13.76 -6.27 6.94
C LEU A 388 12.33 -6.11 7.47
N LEU A 389 12.18 -6.01 8.79
CA LEU A 389 10.93 -5.61 9.45
C LEU A 389 11.17 -4.32 10.23
N ILE A 390 10.69 -3.21 9.71
CA ILE A 390 10.81 -1.90 10.35
C ILE A 390 9.48 -1.59 11.04
N TYR A 391 9.53 -1.40 12.36
CA TYR A 391 8.41 -0.92 13.14
C TYR A 391 8.70 0.50 13.63
N SER A 392 7.88 1.46 13.25
CA SER A 392 8.07 2.86 13.63
C SER A 392 6.94 3.38 14.51
N LYS A 393 7.32 3.89 15.68
CA LYS A 393 6.46 4.71 16.54
C LYS A 393 6.39 6.16 16.08
N MET A 394 7.31 6.57 15.21
CA MET A 394 7.33 7.91 14.59
C MET A 394 6.72 7.85 13.18
N PRO A 395 6.00 8.89 12.74
CA PRO A 395 5.65 9.06 11.33
C PRO A 395 6.89 9.04 10.43
N LEU A 396 6.75 8.47 9.23
CA LEU A 396 7.88 8.24 8.32
C LEU A 396 7.71 9.01 7.01
N ARG A 397 8.82 9.43 6.42
CA ARG A 397 8.91 9.84 5.01
C ARG A 397 9.93 8.94 4.33
N ILE A 398 9.56 8.29 3.23
CA ILE A 398 10.35 7.21 2.63
C ILE A 398 10.52 7.37 1.11
N TRP A 399 11.64 6.91 0.59
CA TRP A 399 11.95 6.81 -0.85
C TRP A 399 13.20 5.92 -1.06
N GLY A 400 13.52 5.60 -2.31
CA GLY A 400 14.67 4.78 -2.71
C GLY A 400 14.33 3.30 -2.90
N CYS A 401 15.38 2.51 -3.14
CA CYS A 401 15.25 1.10 -3.50
C CYS A 401 15.82 0.18 -2.40
N PRO A 402 14.98 -0.50 -1.60
CA PRO A 402 15.45 -1.43 -0.58
C PRO A 402 16.31 -2.56 -1.19
N ASP A 403 17.42 -2.89 -0.53
CA ASP A 403 18.36 -3.93 -0.97
C ASP A 403 17.84 -5.37 -0.79
N ARG A 404 16.81 -5.53 0.04
CA ARG A 404 16.15 -6.80 0.35
C ARG A 404 14.69 -6.58 0.71
N ASN A 405 13.93 -7.67 0.67
CA ASN A 405 12.52 -7.71 1.04
C ASN A 405 12.21 -6.93 2.33
N VAL A 406 11.24 -6.02 2.29
CA VAL A 406 10.97 -5.10 3.40
C VAL A 406 9.50 -5.07 3.80
N THR A 407 9.24 -5.06 5.10
CA THR A 407 7.93 -4.75 5.69
C THR A 407 8.09 -3.56 6.61
N ILE A 408 7.45 -2.44 6.29
CA ILE A 408 7.46 -1.21 7.11
C ILE A 408 6.09 -1.06 7.74
N VAL A 409 6.08 -0.88 9.06
CA VAL A 409 4.89 -0.76 9.88
C VAL A 409 5.01 0.54 10.68
N CYS A 410 4.02 1.42 10.60
CA CYS A 410 4.04 2.71 11.27
C CYS A 410 2.78 2.94 12.10
N GLU A 411 2.95 3.46 13.32
CA GLU A 411 1.85 3.92 14.17
C GLU A 411 1.22 5.24 13.70
N GLY A 412 2.01 6.07 13.01
CA GLY A 412 1.57 7.33 12.40
C GLY A 412 1.40 7.21 10.89
N ASP A 413 1.55 8.33 10.18
CA ASP A 413 1.52 8.36 8.72
C ASP A 413 2.84 7.90 8.09
N ILE A 414 2.75 7.34 6.88
CA ILE A 414 3.89 7.12 6.00
C ILE A 414 3.73 8.04 4.79
N VAL A 415 4.73 8.86 4.50
CA VAL A 415 4.78 9.74 3.33
C VAL A 415 5.78 9.16 2.33
N ILE A 416 5.33 8.83 1.13
CA ILE A 416 6.21 8.37 0.04
C ILE A 416 6.58 9.59 -0.77
N ALA A 417 7.85 10.00 -0.73
CA ALA A 417 8.30 11.29 -1.26
C ALA A 417 9.09 11.19 -2.57
N GLY A 418 9.37 9.98 -3.01
CA GLY A 418 10.14 9.66 -4.21
C GLY A 418 9.76 8.29 -4.74
N ASP A 419 10.46 7.84 -5.78
CA ASP A 419 10.38 6.45 -6.21
C ASP A 419 10.64 5.52 -5.04
N PHE A 420 9.83 4.47 -4.91
CA PHE A 420 9.97 3.49 -3.84
C PHE A 420 9.98 2.07 -4.39
N ASN A 421 11.04 1.33 -4.05
CA ASN A 421 11.27 -0.03 -4.51
C ASN A 421 11.28 -0.16 -6.05
N GLN A 422 11.72 0.90 -6.72
CA GLN A 422 11.98 0.93 -8.15
C GLN A 422 13.49 0.99 -8.34
N ASN A 423 14.05 0.11 -9.15
CA ASN A 423 15.46 0.20 -9.53
C ASN A 423 15.65 1.41 -10.47
N PRO A 424 16.56 2.35 -10.17
CA PRO A 424 16.89 3.49 -11.04
C PRO A 424 17.24 3.13 -12.48
N ASP A 425 17.84 1.96 -12.70
CA ASP A 425 18.25 1.48 -14.03
C ASP A 425 17.09 0.84 -14.83
N ALA A 426 15.89 0.74 -14.24
CA ALA A 426 14.75 0.17 -14.93
C ALA A 426 14.25 1.14 -16.01
N SER A 427 14.41 0.74 -17.28
CA SER A 427 13.91 1.49 -18.43
C SER A 427 12.41 1.76 -18.33
N GLN A 428 12.02 3.03 -18.48
CA GLN A 428 10.62 3.50 -18.50
C GLN A 428 10.09 3.61 -19.94
N GLU A 429 10.50 2.70 -20.82
CA GLU A 429 9.89 2.61 -22.15
C GLU A 429 8.45 2.12 -22.04
N TYR A 430 7.49 2.84 -22.60
CA TYR A 430 6.08 2.41 -22.64
C TYR A 430 5.72 1.68 -23.94
N THR A 431 4.71 0.80 -23.86
CA THR A 431 4.14 0.15 -25.05
C THR A 431 3.46 1.16 -25.98
N ASP A 432 2.83 2.17 -25.39
CA ASP A 432 1.98 3.17 -26.03
C ASP A 432 1.79 4.40 -25.14
N ASP A 433 1.13 5.44 -25.68
CA ASP A 433 0.85 6.71 -24.99
C ASP A 433 -0.21 6.61 -23.88
N SER A 434 -0.70 5.39 -23.56
CA SER A 434 -1.48 5.20 -22.34
C SER A 434 -0.58 5.17 -21.09
N TYR A 435 0.73 5.01 -21.25
CA TYR A 435 1.67 4.95 -20.14
C TYR A 435 1.27 3.91 -19.07
N THR A 436 0.68 2.79 -19.49
CA THR A 436 0.13 1.78 -18.56
C THR A 436 1.13 0.65 -18.32
N ILE A 437 1.79 0.19 -19.38
CA ILE A 437 2.67 -0.97 -19.37
C ILE A 437 4.02 -0.56 -19.96
N TYR A 438 5.11 -0.93 -19.29
CA TYR A 438 6.43 -0.80 -19.87
C TYR A 438 6.64 -1.82 -21.01
N ARG A 439 7.18 -1.36 -22.14
CA ARG A 439 7.53 -2.15 -23.33
C ARG A 439 8.61 -3.17 -23.02
N ALA A 440 9.60 -2.76 -22.23
CA ALA A 440 10.41 -3.70 -21.50
C ALA A 440 9.48 -4.44 -20.52
N GLN A 441 8.90 -5.55 -20.97
CA GLN A 441 8.51 -6.58 -20.02
C GLN A 441 9.73 -6.77 -19.12
N LEU A 442 9.52 -6.83 -17.80
CA LEU A 442 10.54 -7.22 -16.84
C LEU A 442 11.06 -8.61 -17.24
N LYS A 443 11.93 -8.66 -18.25
CA LYS A 443 12.51 -9.85 -18.86
C LYS A 443 13.58 -10.25 -17.89
N SER A 444 13.18 -10.96 -16.83
CA SER A 444 14.14 -11.85 -16.18
C SER A 444 14.65 -12.76 -17.29
N LYS A 445 15.94 -12.72 -17.57
CA LYS A 445 16.60 -13.64 -18.51
C LYS A 445 16.40 -15.11 -18.10
N TYR A 446 15.79 -15.38 -16.94
CA TYR A 446 15.72 -16.68 -16.29
C TYR A 446 14.35 -17.08 -15.71
N GLY A 447 13.19 -16.65 -16.24
CA GLY A 447 11.87 -17.27 -15.96
C GLY A 447 11.35 -17.41 -14.51
N ALA A 448 12.15 -17.07 -13.51
CA ALA A 448 11.90 -17.02 -12.09
C ALA A 448 12.79 -15.88 -11.58
N LEU A 449 12.22 -14.90 -10.89
CA LEU A 449 12.96 -13.76 -10.34
C LEU A 449 13.83 -14.27 -9.19
N PRO A 450 15.17 -14.41 -9.34
CA PRO A 450 16.01 -14.63 -8.17
C PRO A 450 16.04 -13.30 -7.41
N ASN A 451 15.83 -13.32 -6.09
CA ASN A 451 16.03 -12.14 -5.27
C ASN A 451 17.42 -11.54 -5.53
N GLY A 452 17.48 -10.24 -5.83
CA GLY A 452 18.72 -9.47 -5.79
C GLY A 452 19.82 -9.84 -6.80
N LYS A 453 19.67 -10.89 -7.62
CA LYS A 453 20.56 -11.15 -8.78
C LYS A 453 19.83 -10.73 -10.06
N ASP A 454 20.31 -9.64 -10.64
CA ASP A 454 19.74 -8.87 -11.77
C ASP A 454 18.44 -8.07 -11.41
N GLY A 455 18.21 -7.80 -10.12
CA GLY A 455 16.92 -7.40 -9.51
C GLY A 455 16.38 -5.98 -9.76
N TYR A 456 15.17 -5.91 -10.32
CA TYR A 456 14.46 -4.65 -10.61
C TYR A 456 13.55 -4.15 -9.48
N LYS A 457 13.26 -4.99 -8.46
CA LYS A 457 12.45 -4.71 -7.26
C LYS A 457 12.46 -5.87 -6.26
N VAL A 458 12.19 -5.60 -4.99
CA VAL A 458 12.02 -6.61 -3.92
C VAL A 458 10.56 -6.74 -3.50
N GLY A 459 10.23 -7.71 -2.63
CA GLY A 459 8.94 -7.73 -1.96
C GLY A 459 8.82 -6.61 -0.93
N ALA A 460 7.82 -5.74 -1.07
CA ALA A 460 7.64 -4.58 -0.19
C ALA A 460 6.18 -4.45 0.29
N LEU A 461 6.02 -4.32 1.60
CA LEU A 461 4.73 -4.09 2.28
C LEU A 461 4.83 -2.89 3.20
N LEU A 462 3.94 -1.92 3.01
CA LEU A 462 3.80 -0.73 3.85
C LEU A 462 2.48 -0.78 4.60
N MET A 463 2.52 -0.72 5.92
CA MET A 463 1.35 -0.75 6.80
C MET A 463 1.35 0.45 7.74
N SER A 464 0.25 1.20 7.75
CA SER A 464 0.10 2.42 8.53
C SER A 464 -1.21 2.39 9.33
N ARG A 465 -1.13 2.70 10.64
CA ARG A 465 -2.33 3.04 11.44
C ARG A 465 -2.89 4.40 11.05
N GLY A 466 -2.03 5.30 10.55
CA GLY A 466 -2.43 6.55 9.92
C GLY A 466 -2.81 6.36 8.45
N ARG A 467 -2.30 7.26 7.63
CA ARG A 467 -2.40 7.27 6.16
C ARG A 467 -1.10 6.82 5.51
N ILE A 468 -1.20 6.52 4.23
CA ILE A 468 -0.05 6.49 3.33
C ILE A 468 -0.27 7.63 2.34
N LEU A 469 0.56 8.67 2.43
CA LEU A 469 0.48 9.86 1.58
C LEU A 469 1.52 9.77 0.47
N ILE A 470 1.21 10.30 -0.71
CA ILE A 470 2.16 10.42 -1.81
C ILE A 470 2.53 11.90 -1.96
N ASP A 471 3.80 12.23 -1.74
CA ASP A 471 4.34 13.59 -1.76
C ASP A 471 5.21 13.79 -3.01
N VAL A 472 4.73 14.63 -3.91
CA VAL A 472 5.41 15.07 -5.13
C VAL A 472 5.69 16.57 -5.07
N SER A 473 5.70 17.18 -3.88
CA SER A 473 6.08 18.58 -3.71
C SER A 473 7.55 18.84 -4.05
N ARG A 474 8.40 17.79 -4.04
CA ARG A 474 9.85 17.87 -4.22
C ARG A 474 10.33 17.07 -5.44
N PRO A 475 10.42 17.68 -6.63
CA PRO A 475 10.91 16.99 -7.83
C PRO A 475 12.31 16.41 -7.71
N SER A 476 13.18 16.94 -6.85
CA SER A 476 14.50 16.33 -6.62
C SER A 476 14.46 14.93 -6.01
N LEU A 477 13.35 14.53 -5.38
CA LEU A 477 13.23 13.20 -4.79
C LEU A 477 12.65 12.18 -5.75
N PHE A 478 11.62 12.55 -6.52
CA PHE A 478 10.93 11.61 -7.41
C PHE A 478 11.38 11.67 -8.87
N LEU A 479 12.02 12.75 -9.34
CA LEU A 479 12.48 12.87 -10.73
C LEU A 479 14.00 12.70 -10.90
N ALA A 480 14.70 12.14 -9.92
CA ALA A 480 16.16 12.06 -9.96
C ALA A 480 16.66 11.30 -11.22
N ASN A 481 15.91 10.29 -11.66
CA ASN A 481 16.28 9.44 -12.79
C ASN A 481 15.99 10.10 -14.14
N GLU A 482 14.83 10.74 -14.27
CA GLU A 482 14.36 11.40 -15.49
C GLU A 482 15.05 12.75 -15.71
N MET A 483 15.44 13.41 -14.62
CA MET A 483 15.99 14.76 -14.68
C MET A 483 17.44 14.78 -15.17
N LYS A 484 18.25 13.75 -14.86
CA LYS A 484 19.64 13.69 -15.30
C LYS A 484 19.81 13.76 -16.83
N PRO A 485 19.20 12.87 -17.64
CA PRO A 485 19.36 12.93 -19.09
C PRO A 485 18.82 14.26 -19.65
N TYR A 486 17.68 14.74 -19.14
CA TYR A 486 17.11 16.00 -19.61
C TYR A 486 17.95 17.23 -19.23
N LEU A 487 18.50 17.28 -18.02
CA LEU A 487 19.40 18.35 -17.58
C LEU A 487 20.63 18.39 -18.49
N LEU A 488 21.26 17.24 -18.77
CA LEU A 488 22.41 17.18 -19.66
C LEU A 488 22.06 17.61 -21.09
N TYR A 489 20.89 17.22 -21.60
CA TYR A 489 20.40 17.69 -22.90
C TYR A 489 20.18 19.20 -22.92
N ALA A 490 19.47 19.75 -21.93
CA ALA A 490 19.19 21.18 -21.83
C ALA A 490 20.49 21.99 -21.65
N PHE A 491 21.44 21.46 -20.86
CA PHE A 491 22.79 22.00 -20.75
C PHE A 491 23.53 21.97 -22.09
N GLY A 492 23.49 20.85 -22.81
CA GLY A 492 24.12 20.71 -24.13
C GLY A 492 23.58 21.71 -25.15
N MET A 493 22.28 22.01 -25.12
CA MET A 493 21.69 23.07 -25.95
C MET A 493 22.28 24.46 -25.68
N THR A 494 22.71 24.73 -24.44
CA THR A 494 23.36 26.01 -24.09
C THR A 494 24.78 26.14 -24.62
N LEU A 495 25.37 25.05 -25.12
CA LEU A 495 26.70 25.03 -25.75
C LEU A 495 26.65 25.39 -27.25
N HIS A 496 25.48 25.76 -27.76
CA HIS A 496 25.22 26.18 -29.15
C HIS A 496 25.65 25.13 -30.19
N PRO A 497 24.92 24.00 -30.32
CA PRO A 497 25.18 23.02 -31.39
C PRO A 497 25.06 23.71 -32.76
N ALA A 498 26.06 23.50 -33.63
CA ALA A 498 26.21 24.28 -34.85
C ALA A 498 25.15 23.96 -35.94
N THR A 499 24.58 22.76 -35.93
CA THR A 499 23.54 22.34 -36.89
C THR A 499 22.48 21.44 -36.22
N PRO A 500 21.27 21.30 -36.82
CA PRO A 500 20.25 20.37 -36.32
C PRO A 500 20.70 18.90 -36.27
N GLU A 501 21.62 18.49 -37.15
CA GLU A 501 22.21 17.15 -37.12
C GLU A 501 23.06 16.95 -35.87
N ILE A 502 23.83 17.96 -35.48
CA ILE A 502 24.63 17.92 -34.24
C ILE A 502 23.72 17.91 -33.01
N GLU A 503 22.62 18.66 -33.01
CA GLU A 503 21.60 18.59 -31.95
C GLU A 503 21.04 17.17 -31.80
N LYS A 504 20.72 16.51 -32.92
CA LYS A 504 20.25 15.12 -32.91
C LYS A 504 21.31 14.15 -32.38
N GLU A 505 22.55 14.25 -32.86
CA GLU A 505 23.68 13.44 -32.39
C GLU A 505 23.94 13.66 -30.89
N MET A 506 23.82 14.91 -30.41
CA MET A 506 23.94 15.25 -29.00
C MET A 506 22.84 14.58 -28.17
N ARG A 507 21.58 14.60 -28.65
CA ARG A 507 20.47 13.93 -27.97
C ARG A 507 20.70 12.41 -27.87
N GLU A 508 21.18 11.78 -28.94
CA GLU A 508 21.55 10.36 -28.95
C GLU A 508 22.75 10.05 -28.04
N ALA A 509 23.70 10.98 -27.93
CA ALA A 509 24.89 10.85 -27.07
C ALA A 509 24.58 11.02 -25.58
N LEU A 510 23.72 11.97 -25.21
CA LEU A 510 23.45 12.34 -23.82
C LEU A 510 22.24 11.61 -23.23
N CYS A 511 21.27 11.24 -24.06
CA CYS A 511 20.02 10.61 -23.64
C CYS A 511 19.80 9.22 -24.25
N PRO A 512 20.76 8.29 -24.23
CA PRO A 512 20.47 6.91 -24.58
C PRO A 512 19.48 6.30 -23.57
N VAL A 513 18.65 5.36 -24.03
CA VAL A 513 17.76 4.56 -23.15
C VAL A 513 18.54 3.86 -22.04
N ASP A 514 19.75 3.40 -22.35
CA ASP A 514 20.69 2.80 -21.42
C ASP A 514 21.71 3.86 -20.99
N PRO A 515 21.64 4.40 -19.76
CA PRO A 515 22.48 5.51 -19.31
C PRO A 515 23.98 5.23 -19.34
N THR A 516 24.38 3.94 -19.38
CA THR A 516 25.79 3.52 -19.47
C THR A 516 26.40 3.74 -20.85
N LYS A 517 25.56 3.95 -21.87
CA LYS A 517 25.97 4.18 -23.27
C LYS A 517 26.15 5.66 -23.63
N ARG A 518 26.14 6.55 -22.64
CA ARG A 518 26.37 7.98 -22.87
C ARG A 518 27.75 8.20 -23.48
N LYS A 519 27.87 9.23 -24.32
CA LYS A 519 29.10 9.57 -25.04
C LYS A 519 29.55 10.99 -24.72
N ASP A 520 30.83 11.24 -24.94
CA ASP A 520 31.45 12.55 -24.76
C ASP A 520 30.93 13.58 -25.79
N LEU A 521 30.98 14.85 -25.43
CA LEU A 521 30.71 15.96 -26.36
C LEU A 521 32.03 16.53 -26.86
N VAL A 522 32.26 16.41 -28.16
CA VAL A 522 33.48 16.91 -28.81
C VAL A 522 33.21 18.29 -29.41
N GLY A 523 33.93 19.32 -28.94
CA GLY A 523 33.76 20.72 -29.33
C GLY A 523 34.12 21.04 -30.78
N LEU A 524 35.13 20.35 -31.34
CA LEU A 524 35.62 20.55 -32.70
C LEU A 524 35.42 19.30 -33.56
N GLY A 525 34.87 19.48 -34.76
CA GLY A 525 34.69 18.44 -35.77
C GLY A 525 35.91 18.29 -36.67
N PRO A 526 35.82 17.39 -37.67
CA PRO A 526 36.85 17.26 -38.69
C PRO A 526 37.08 18.60 -39.43
N PRO A 527 38.31 18.85 -39.94
CA PRO A 527 38.61 20.07 -40.67
C PRO A 527 37.70 20.27 -41.87
N GLY A 528 37.26 21.50 -42.08
CA GLY A 528 36.52 21.91 -43.27
C GLY A 528 37.41 21.95 -44.52
N PRO A 529 36.86 22.35 -45.68
CA PRO A 529 37.61 22.48 -46.94
C PRO A 529 38.79 23.47 -46.87
N ASP A 530 38.77 24.39 -45.89
CA ASP A 530 39.78 25.39 -45.56
C ASP A 530 40.84 24.89 -44.55
N GLY A 531 40.73 23.64 -44.09
CA GLY A 531 41.65 23.03 -43.12
C GLY A 531 41.43 23.47 -41.67
N VAL A 532 40.41 24.29 -41.39
CA VAL A 532 40.07 24.74 -40.03
C VAL A 532 39.05 23.77 -39.42
N PRO A 533 39.26 23.26 -38.19
CA PRO A 533 38.28 22.44 -37.50
C PRO A 533 36.94 23.17 -37.37
N VAL A 534 35.86 22.54 -37.84
CA VAL A 534 34.52 23.13 -37.76
C VAL A 534 34.01 23.01 -36.32
N ALA A 535 33.57 24.12 -35.73
CA ALA A 535 32.96 24.09 -34.41
C ALA A 535 31.70 23.22 -34.43
N ARG A 536 31.65 22.20 -33.57
CA ARG A 536 30.44 21.40 -33.35
C ARG A 536 29.54 22.07 -32.31
N TYR A 537 30.16 22.65 -31.28
CA TYR A 537 29.49 23.40 -30.22
C TYR A 537 30.22 24.74 -30.04
N GLY A 538 29.50 25.85 -30.25
CA GLY A 538 30.08 27.20 -30.27
C GLY A 538 30.84 27.54 -28.99
N THR A 539 30.24 27.27 -27.83
CA THR A 539 30.84 27.59 -26.51
C THR A 539 32.08 26.74 -26.22
N LEU A 540 32.05 25.43 -26.52
CA LEU A 540 33.19 24.53 -26.31
C LEU A 540 34.38 24.92 -27.20
N ALA A 541 34.12 25.12 -28.50
CA ALA A 541 35.13 25.53 -29.45
C ALA A 541 35.74 26.89 -29.07
N TRP A 542 34.92 27.83 -28.58
CA TRP A 542 35.41 29.13 -28.14
C TRP A 542 36.30 29.03 -26.90
N LEU A 543 35.88 28.28 -25.87
CA LEU A 543 36.67 28.09 -24.64
C LEU A 543 38.01 27.40 -24.91
N PHE A 544 38.03 26.39 -25.77
CA PHE A 544 39.26 25.71 -26.18
C PHE A 544 40.23 26.65 -26.90
N ASN A 545 39.73 27.48 -27.81
CA ASN A 545 40.55 28.45 -28.54
C ASN A 545 40.95 29.68 -27.71
N ASN A 546 40.33 29.91 -26.54
CA ASN A 546 40.57 31.07 -25.67
C ASN A 546 40.84 30.65 -24.21
N PRO A 547 41.91 29.89 -23.93
CA PRO A 547 42.13 29.22 -22.64
C PRO A 547 42.39 30.16 -21.46
N HIS A 548 42.70 31.44 -21.71
CA HIS A 548 43.04 32.43 -20.67
C HIS A 548 42.04 33.58 -20.58
N THR A 549 40.96 33.56 -21.38
CA THR A 549 39.97 34.65 -21.40
C THR A 549 38.89 34.41 -20.35
N GLU A 550 38.74 35.36 -19.41
CA GLU A 550 37.77 35.29 -18.28
C GLU A 550 36.71 36.40 -18.29
N SER A 551 36.79 37.38 -19.19
CA SER A 551 35.81 38.48 -19.29
C SER A 551 35.89 39.19 -20.64
N GLY A 552 34.86 39.99 -20.97
CA GLY A 552 34.80 40.86 -22.15
C GLY A 552 33.72 40.44 -23.15
N PRO A 553 33.46 41.26 -24.21
CA PRO A 553 32.28 41.08 -25.06
C PRO A 553 32.18 39.71 -25.74
N GLY A 554 33.32 39.13 -26.16
CA GLY A 554 33.36 37.80 -26.75
C GLY A 554 33.13 36.68 -25.74
N TYR A 555 33.59 36.85 -24.50
CA TYR A 555 33.32 35.92 -23.40
C TYR A 555 31.85 35.97 -23.01
N ASP A 556 31.32 37.17 -22.80
CA ASP A 556 29.94 37.38 -22.37
C ASP A 556 28.96 36.81 -23.40
N ALA A 557 29.22 37.00 -24.70
CA ALA A 557 28.38 36.47 -25.77
C ALA A 557 28.37 34.92 -25.85
N ASN A 558 29.52 34.26 -25.63
CA ASN A 558 29.64 32.81 -25.78
C ASN A 558 29.25 32.03 -24.51
N LEU A 559 29.28 32.66 -23.34
CA LEU A 559 28.91 32.03 -22.06
C LEU A 559 27.55 32.50 -21.52
N ALA A 560 26.88 33.49 -22.14
CA ALA A 560 25.62 34.04 -21.65
C ALA A 560 24.58 32.95 -21.34
N ASP A 561 24.28 32.06 -22.30
CA ASP A 561 23.25 31.03 -22.13
C ASP A 561 23.66 29.96 -21.11
N LEU A 562 24.95 29.63 -21.04
CA LEU A 562 25.52 28.73 -20.04
C LEU A 562 25.37 29.31 -18.62
N ILE A 563 25.70 30.58 -18.44
CA ILE A 563 25.56 31.28 -17.15
C ILE A 563 24.07 31.42 -16.79
N ASP A 564 23.24 31.76 -17.78
CA ASP A 564 21.80 31.94 -17.63
C ASP A 564 21.10 30.63 -17.24
N PHE A 565 21.57 29.49 -17.76
CA PHE A 565 21.08 28.15 -17.41
C PHE A 565 21.18 27.88 -15.91
N PHE A 566 22.32 28.18 -15.30
CA PHE A 566 22.52 27.99 -13.86
C PHE A 566 22.03 29.18 -13.01
N THR A 567 21.50 30.23 -13.63
CA THR A 567 21.00 31.41 -12.91
C THR A 567 19.48 31.31 -12.68
N PRO A 568 18.99 31.48 -11.44
CA PRO A 568 17.56 31.47 -11.15
C PRO A 568 16.80 32.47 -12.03
N GLY A 569 15.66 32.04 -12.57
CA GLY A 569 14.88 32.90 -13.44
C GLY A 569 13.53 32.30 -13.82
N SER A 570 12.67 33.16 -14.37
CA SER A 570 11.36 32.78 -14.91
C SER A 570 11.32 33.19 -16.39
N GLY A 571 11.58 32.25 -17.29
CA GLY A 571 11.59 32.48 -18.73
C GLY A 571 11.22 31.21 -19.51
N PRO A 572 11.02 31.31 -20.84
CA PRO A 572 10.70 30.16 -21.67
C PRO A 572 11.90 29.23 -21.89
N THR A 573 13.12 29.74 -21.70
CA THR A 573 14.36 28.95 -21.84
C THR A 573 14.51 28.00 -20.64
N PRO A 574 14.87 26.72 -20.86
CA PRO A 574 15.16 25.79 -19.78
C PRO A 574 16.26 26.33 -18.85
N ARG A 575 16.07 26.24 -17.54
CA ARG A 575 17.03 26.67 -16.52
C ARG A 575 17.11 25.66 -15.40
N PHE A 576 18.32 25.47 -14.87
CA PHE A 576 18.59 24.76 -13.63
C PHE A 576 19.21 25.74 -12.62
N GLY A 577 18.38 26.69 -12.17
CA GLY A 577 18.83 27.82 -11.35
C GLY A 577 19.42 27.38 -10.01
N ILE A 578 20.66 27.79 -9.73
CA ILE A 578 21.35 27.66 -8.45
C ILE A 578 21.40 29.03 -7.78
N ARG A 579 20.78 29.17 -6.61
CA ARG A 579 20.68 30.45 -5.91
C ARG A 579 22.02 30.90 -5.35
N ASP A 580 22.76 29.99 -4.72
CA ASP A 580 24.06 30.28 -4.15
C ASP A 580 25.04 30.73 -5.24
N PRO A 581 25.45 32.00 -5.27
CA PRO A 581 26.35 32.51 -6.30
C PRO A 581 27.71 31.80 -6.28
N ALA A 582 28.21 31.41 -5.10
CA ALA A 582 29.51 30.76 -4.99
C ALA A 582 29.47 29.34 -5.57
N ALA A 583 28.43 28.58 -5.25
CA ALA A 583 28.23 27.25 -5.83
C ALA A 583 28.02 27.32 -7.35
N ARG A 584 27.24 28.31 -7.83
CA ARG A 584 27.04 28.55 -9.26
C ARG A 584 28.36 28.85 -9.97
N THR A 585 29.19 29.72 -9.42
CA THR A 585 30.52 30.03 -9.97
C THR A 585 31.41 28.78 -10.00
N ALA A 586 31.43 27.97 -8.93
CA ALA A 586 32.21 26.74 -8.90
C ALA A 586 31.79 25.73 -9.98
N ILE A 587 30.49 25.59 -10.25
CA ILE A 587 29.98 24.73 -11.34
C ILE A 587 30.44 25.26 -12.70
N ILE A 588 30.31 26.56 -12.93
CA ILE A 588 30.74 27.20 -14.19
C ILE A 588 32.25 27.05 -14.38
N ASP A 589 33.04 27.21 -13.33
CA ASP A 589 34.50 27.09 -13.40
C ASP A 589 34.95 25.64 -13.66
N GLU A 590 34.25 24.64 -13.11
CA GLU A 590 34.47 23.23 -13.45
C GLU A 590 34.22 22.97 -14.94
N ILE A 591 33.14 23.55 -15.50
CA ILE A 591 32.84 23.45 -16.94
C ILE A 591 33.94 24.11 -17.77
N LYS A 592 34.36 25.33 -17.42
CA LYS A 592 35.46 26.02 -18.12
C LYS A 592 36.74 25.20 -18.10
N GLN A 593 37.09 24.63 -16.95
CA GLN A 593 38.31 23.85 -16.79
C GLN A 593 38.30 22.62 -17.70
N ALA A 594 37.20 21.86 -17.71
CA ALA A 594 37.02 20.71 -18.59
C ALA A 594 37.16 21.11 -20.07
N CYS A 595 36.44 22.15 -20.50
CA CYS A 595 36.43 22.59 -21.90
C CYS A 595 37.79 23.11 -22.40
N ARG A 596 38.60 23.72 -21.52
CA ARG A 596 39.89 24.32 -21.89
C ARG A 596 41.02 23.32 -22.03
N MET A 597 40.88 22.11 -21.49
CA MET A 597 41.96 21.11 -21.52
C MET A 597 42.15 20.51 -22.91
N ASP A 598 41.09 19.99 -23.51
CA ASP A 598 41.14 19.29 -24.80
C ASP A 598 39.96 19.60 -25.73
N GLY A 599 39.06 20.52 -25.32
CA GLY A 599 37.87 20.86 -26.09
C GLY A 599 36.79 19.77 -26.07
N ILE A 600 36.88 18.82 -25.13
CA ILE A 600 35.95 17.71 -24.97
C ILE A 600 35.29 17.83 -23.59
N LEU A 601 33.99 17.58 -23.52
CA LEU A 601 33.32 17.30 -22.24
C LEU A 601 33.10 15.80 -22.14
N THR A 602 33.90 15.16 -21.29
CA THR A 602 33.80 13.72 -21.07
C THR A 602 32.56 13.36 -20.27
N VAL A 603 32.07 12.12 -20.38
CA VAL A 603 30.96 11.61 -19.57
C VAL A 603 31.24 11.78 -18.07
N LYS A 604 32.49 11.61 -17.62
CA LYS A 604 32.88 11.78 -16.22
C LYS A 604 32.74 13.22 -15.74
N GLU A 605 33.12 14.19 -16.57
CA GLU A 605 32.98 15.62 -16.26
C GLU A 605 31.50 16.02 -16.26
N LEU A 606 30.73 15.58 -17.26
CA LEU A 606 29.28 15.78 -17.29
C LEU A 606 28.59 15.23 -16.04
N ASP A 607 28.99 14.04 -15.59
CA ASP A 607 28.47 13.44 -14.35
C ASP A 607 28.87 14.22 -13.10
N ARG A 608 30.10 14.75 -13.06
CA ARG A 608 30.58 15.59 -11.96
C ARG A 608 29.84 16.93 -11.91
N ILE A 609 29.66 17.60 -13.05
CA ILE A 609 28.89 18.85 -13.19
C ILE A 609 27.46 18.62 -12.71
N TYR A 610 26.82 17.55 -13.18
CA TYR A 610 25.48 17.17 -12.72
C TYR A 610 25.45 16.95 -11.21
N ALA A 611 26.38 16.17 -10.65
CA ALA A 611 26.41 15.88 -9.22
C ALA A 611 26.58 17.15 -8.37
N MET A 612 27.43 18.08 -8.79
CA MET A 612 27.60 19.38 -8.12
C MET A 612 26.31 20.21 -8.16
N ALA A 613 25.70 20.34 -9.34
CA ALA A 613 24.46 21.09 -9.51
C ALA A 613 23.30 20.46 -8.73
N TRP A 614 23.13 19.14 -8.81
CA TRP A 614 22.06 18.40 -8.14
C TRP A 614 22.17 18.48 -6.61
N ALA A 615 23.36 18.24 -6.06
CA ALA A 615 23.59 18.32 -4.61
C ALA A 615 23.25 19.70 -4.05
N GLN A 616 23.66 20.76 -4.76
CA GLN A 616 23.34 22.13 -4.38
C GLN A 616 21.83 22.41 -4.51
N ALA A 617 21.19 21.95 -5.58
CA ALA A 617 19.76 22.14 -5.78
C ALA A 617 18.91 21.43 -4.71
N VAL A 618 19.28 20.22 -4.29
CA VAL A 618 18.62 19.48 -3.20
C VAL A 618 18.75 20.26 -1.88
N LYS A 619 19.94 20.79 -1.59
CA LYS A 619 20.18 21.61 -0.41
C LYS A 619 19.30 22.86 -0.41
N GLU A 620 19.31 23.61 -1.50
CA GLU A 620 18.51 24.84 -1.66
C GLU A 620 17.00 24.56 -1.60
N GLU A 621 16.55 23.47 -2.22
CA GLU A 621 15.17 23.05 -2.17
C GLU A 621 14.75 22.74 -0.72
N ASN A 622 15.56 21.99 0.04
CA ASN A 622 15.28 21.68 1.45
C ASN A 622 15.20 22.93 2.34
N GLU A 623 16.02 23.94 2.09
CA GLU A 623 15.97 25.22 2.80
C GLU A 623 14.72 26.03 2.44
N LYS A 624 14.48 26.21 1.14
CA LYS A 624 13.34 26.97 0.61
C LYS A 624 13.08 26.58 -0.84
N PRO A 625 12.03 25.80 -1.15
CA PRO A 625 11.69 25.49 -2.55
C PRO A 625 11.29 26.76 -3.31
N GLU A 626 11.64 26.83 -4.60
CA GLU A 626 11.24 27.91 -5.51
C GLU A 626 11.11 27.39 -6.95
N ALA A 627 10.03 27.77 -7.65
CA ALA A 627 9.72 27.22 -8.98
C ALA A 627 10.75 27.53 -10.08
N GLY A 628 11.55 28.60 -9.92
CA GLY A 628 12.59 29.00 -10.87
C GLY A 628 13.99 28.42 -10.58
N CYS A 629 14.09 27.47 -9.64
CA CYS A 629 15.36 26.89 -9.21
C CYS A 629 15.38 25.37 -9.37
N GLY A 630 16.58 24.82 -9.59
CA GLY A 630 16.84 23.39 -9.59
C GLY A 630 15.89 22.59 -10.49
N PRO A 631 15.48 21.37 -10.07
CA PRO A 631 14.64 20.49 -10.88
C PRO A 631 13.26 21.07 -11.18
N MET A 632 12.70 21.92 -10.30
CA MET A 632 11.37 22.50 -10.48
C MET A 632 11.26 23.32 -11.77
N ALA A 633 12.33 24.06 -12.13
CA ALA A 633 12.37 24.89 -13.33
C ALA A 633 12.44 24.07 -14.63
N LEU A 634 12.93 22.83 -14.57
CA LEU A 634 13.10 21.95 -15.74
C LEU A 634 11.89 21.06 -16.01
N VAL A 635 11.04 20.76 -15.04
CA VAL A 635 9.91 19.81 -15.20
C VAL A 635 9.02 20.12 -16.43
N PRO A 636 8.63 21.38 -16.71
CA PRO A 636 7.82 21.69 -17.89
C PRO A 636 8.51 21.30 -19.21
N GLY A 637 9.82 21.54 -19.30
CA GLY A 637 10.61 21.22 -20.47
C GLY A 637 10.88 19.73 -20.61
N LEU A 638 11.10 19.03 -19.49
CA LEU A 638 11.23 17.56 -19.44
C LEU A 638 9.99 16.91 -20.06
N PHE A 639 8.80 17.34 -19.66
CA PHE A 639 7.55 16.83 -20.21
C PHE A 639 7.39 17.12 -21.72
N ALA A 640 7.77 18.32 -22.15
CA ALA A 640 7.68 18.72 -23.55
C ALA A 640 8.60 17.88 -24.45
N GLU A 641 9.80 17.56 -23.99
CA GLU A 641 10.75 16.70 -24.72
C GLU A 641 10.38 15.22 -24.66
N ALA A 642 10.00 14.70 -23.50
CA ALA A 642 9.64 13.29 -23.31
C ALA A 642 8.49 12.83 -24.23
N LYS A 643 7.57 13.75 -24.56
CA LYS A 643 6.46 13.48 -25.48
C LYS A 643 6.86 13.34 -26.95
N LYS A 644 8.02 13.85 -27.36
CA LYS A 644 8.42 13.87 -28.78
C LYS A 644 8.90 12.52 -29.28
N SER A 645 9.53 11.73 -28.41
CA SER A 645 10.15 10.47 -28.78
C SER A 645 10.12 9.50 -27.61
N PRO A 646 9.43 8.34 -27.73
CA PRO A 646 9.41 7.32 -26.69
C PRO A 646 10.63 6.37 -26.75
N THR A 647 11.64 6.69 -27.57
CA THR A 647 12.76 5.78 -27.91
C THR A 647 14.12 6.23 -27.39
N ASP A 648 14.16 7.29 -26.59
CA ASP A 648 15.37 7.79 -25.93
C ASP A 648 15.17 7.86 -24.41
N GLY A 649 16.22 8.22 -23.68
CA GLY A 649 16.25 8.25 -22.22
C GLY A 649 15.55 9.45 -21.57
N ILE A 650 14.89 10.33 -22.34
CA ILE A 650 14.08 11.42 -21.78
C ILE A 650 12.67 10.88 -21.50
N PHE A 651 12.48 10.31 -20.32
CA PHE A 651 11.21 9.72 -19.91
C PHE A 651 10.22 10.76 -19.36
N LEU A 652 8.94 10.38 -19.33
CA LEU A 652 7.91 11.22 -18.74
C LEU A 652 8.14 11.34 -17.23
N PRO A 653 7.87 12.52 -16.62
CA PRO A 653 7.92 12.67 -15.18
C PRO A 653 7.01 11.62 -14.50
N GLU A 654 7.60 10.71 -13.72
CA GLU A 654 6.88 9.64 -13.02
C GLU A 654 7.33 9.55 -11.55
N ILE A 655 6.42 9.17 -10.66
CA ILE A 655 6.74 8.59 -9.36
C ILE A 655 6.23 7.14 -9.36
N THR A 656 7.15 6.19 -9.17
CA THR A 656 6.87 4.75 -9.19
C THR A 656 6.96 4.15 -7.79
N ILE A 657 5.89 3.48 -7.36
CA ILE A 657 5.81 2.81 -6.07
C ILE A 657 5.55 1.32 -6.31
N ASN A 658 6.53 0.47 -6.02
CA ASN A 658 6.38 -0.98 -6.06
C ASN A 658 6.15 -1.54 -4.66
N ALA A 659 4.95 -1.40 -4.12
CA ALA A 659 4.63 -1.93 -2.81
C ALA A 659 3.14 -2.17 -2.66
N ALA A 660 2.79 -3.09 -1.77
CA ALA A 660 1.44 -3.10 -1.25
C ALA A 660 1.30 -2.08 -0.13
N LEU A 661 0.30 -1.22 -0.26
CA LEU A 661 0.03 -0.08 0.61
C LEU A 661 -1.20 -0.37 1.45
N VAL A 662 -1.07 -0.34 2.78
CA VAL A 662 -2.18 -0.53 3.71
C VAL A 662 -2.27 0.64 4.67
N SER A 663 -3.38 1.38 4.59
CA SER A 663 -3.71 2.47 5.50
C SER A 663 -4.93 2.12 6.35
N SER A 664 -5.00 2.63 7.57
CA SER A 664 -6.12 2.34 8.47
C SER A 664 -7.10 3.51 8.62
N THR A 665 -6.67 4.73 8.27
CA THR A 665 -7.47 5.94 8.45
C THR A 665 -8.58 6.07 7.40
N ARG A 666 -9.78 6.48 7.83
CA ARG A 666 -10.91 6.81 6.94
C ARG A 666 -10.60 8.04 6.09
N ARG A 667 -11.34 8.19 4.98
CA ARG A 667 -11.22 9.38 4.14
C ARG A 667 -11.66 10.61 4.94
N ALA A 668 -10.81 11.62 5.02
CA ALA A 668 -11.08 12.89 5.71
C ALA A 668 -11.23 14.05 4.75
N ALA A 669 -11.62 13.77 3.51
CA ALA A 669 -11.96 14.78 2.54
C ALA A 669 -13.45 15.12 2.67
N PRO A 670 -13.94 16.26 2.15
CA PRO A 670 -15.34 16.39 1.80
C PRO A 670 -15.57 15.43 0.63
N PHE A 671 -15.70 14.14 0.94
CA PHE A 671 -15.82 13.10 -0.04
C PHE A 671 -17.20 13.21 -0.67
N ARG A 672 -17.24 13.82 -1.85
CA ARG A 672 -18.45 13.94 -2.66
C ARG A 672 -18.45 12.81 -3.67
N VAL A 673 -19.49 11.98 -3.62
CA VAL A 673 -19.77 10.96 -4.63
C VAL A 673 -19.95 11.65 -5.98
N GLY A 674 -19.21 11.21 -7.01
CA GLY A 674 -19.25 11.83 -8.35
C GLY A 674 -18.24 12.98 -8.53
N LEU A 675 -18.39 13.81 -9.56
CA LEU A 675 -17.40 14.86 -9.87
C LEU A 675 -17.70 16.13 -9.04
N ALA A 676 -16.93 16.35 -7.98
CA ALA A 676 -16.84 17.65 -7.32
C ALA A 676 -15.44 18.24 -7.59
N GLY A 677 -15.39 19.57 -7.76
CA GLY A 677 -14.30 20.27 -8.45
C GLY A 677 -12.96 20.43 -7.73
N PRO A 678 -12.70 19.80 -6.57
CA PRO A 678 -11.53 18.91 -6.58
C PRO A 678 -11.75 17.63 -5.75
N LYS A 679 -11.54 16.47 -6.38
CA LYS A 679 -11.41 15.20 -5.67
C LYS A 679 -10.04 15.16 -5.01
N THR A 680 -9.99 14.77 -3.74
CA THR A 680 -8.75 14.77 -2.97
C THR A 680 -8.39 13.35 -2.59
N LEU A 681 -7.29 12.87 -3.18
CA LEU A 681 -6.62 11.65 -2.74
C LEU A 681 -5.62 12.00 -1.64
N ASP A 682 -5.05 10.96 -1.03
CA ASP A 682 -4.01 11.07 -0.01
C ASP A 682 -2.66 11.45 -0.67
N GLU A 683 -2.62 12.64 -1.27
CA GLU A 683 -1.47 13.15 -2.02
C GLU A 683 -1.18 14.63 -1.73
N ILE A 684 0.05 15.06 -2.01
CA ILE A 684 0.55 16.41 -1.75
C ILE A 684 1.52 16.80 -2.86
N GLY A 685 1.36 17.97 -3.47
CA GLY A 685 2.33 18.52 -4.41
C GLY A 685 1.70 19.19 -5.63
N ASN A 686 2.55 19.90 -6.38
CA ASN A 686 2.22 20.69 -7.57
C ASN A 686 0.93 21.52 -7.47
N ALA A 687 0.77 22.26 -6.37
CA ALA A 687 -0.45 23.02 -6.09
C ALA A 687 -0.20 24.53 -6.11
N PRO A 688 -1.04 25.32 -6.80
CA PRO A 688 -0.96 26.79 -6.73
C PRO A 688 -1.43 27.31 -5.36
N GLY A 689 -0.84 28.39 -4.86
CA GLY A 689 -1.25 29.00 -3.58
C GLY A 689 -0.72 28.26 -2.33
N GLY A 690 0.08 27.20 -2.53
CA GLY A 690 0.74 26.43 -1.47
C GLY A 690 2.10 26.97 -1.05
N GLU A 691 2.57 28.07 -1.65
CA GLU A 691 3.97 28.52 -1.61
C GLU A 691 4.40 28.88 -0.18
N SER A 692 3.48 29.43 0.61
CA SER A 692 3.69 29.69 2.05
C SER A 692 4.02 28.45 2.88
N MET A 693 3.67 27.26 2.40
CA MET A 693 3.98 25.96 3.01
C MET A 693 5.12 25.22 2.28
N GLY A 694 5.83 25.90 1.38
CA GLY A 694 6.88 25.30 0.57
C GLY A 694 6.36 24.41 -0.57
N ILE A 695 5.13 24.62 -1.04
CA ILE A 695 4.53 23.84 -2.13
C ILE A 695 4.29 24.75 -3.31
N TYR A 696 4.96 24.47 -4.42
CA TYR A 696 4.93 25.31 -5.61
C TYR A 696 4.27 24.59 -6.78
N GLN A 697 3.58 25.35 -7.62
CA GLN A 697 3.14 24.86 -8.93
C GLN A 697 4.30 24.96 -9.92
N TYR A 698 5.01 23.86 -10.12
CA TYR A 698 6.11 23.75 -11.09
C TYR A 698 5.66 23.13 -12.43
N LEU A 699 4.46 22.53 -12.50
CA LEU A 699 3.88 21.96 -13.71
C LEU A 699 2.43 22.44 -13.91
N LYS A 700 2.10 22.84 -15.14
CA LYS A 700 0.77 23.39 -15.50
C LYS A 700 0.12 22.57 -16.61
N GLU A 701 -1.21 22.54 -16.64
CA GLU A 701 -1.97 21.90 -17.74
C GLU A 701 -1.53 22.46 -19.11
N PRO A 702 -1.44 21.64 -20.16
CA PRO A 702 -1.89 20.24 -20.26
C PRO A 702 -0.86 19.20 -19.82
N ALA A 703 0.17 19.59 -19.05
CA ALA A 703 1.20 18.68 -18.57
C ALA A 703 0.81 17.94 -17.28
N PHE A 704 1.36 16.74 -17.12
CA PHE A 704 1.09 15.89 -15.96
C PHE A 704 2.32 15.07 -15.53
N ILE A 705 2.30 14.64 -14.26
CA ILE A 705 3.19 13.62 -13.71
C ILE A 705 2.44 12.30 -13.66
N ILE A 706 3.10 11.20 -13.99
CA ILE A 706 2.57 9.86 -13.81
C ILE A 706 2.76 9.45 -12.35
N GLN A 707 1.70 9.06 -11.66
CA GLN A 707 1.78 8.51 -10.31
C GLN A 707 1.41 7.04 -10.35
N ARG A 708 2.42 6.17 -10.35
CA ARG A 708 2.24 4.73 -10.54
C ARG A 708 2.39 3.97 -9.22
N VAL A 709 1.41 3.13 -8.93
CA VAL A 709 1.52 2.12 -7.88
C VAL A 709 1.41 0.73 -8.51
N TYR A 710 2.51 -0.02 -8.44
CA TYR A 710 2.55 -1.45 -8.65
C TYR A 710 2.30 -2.13 -7.30
N GLY A 711 1.18 -2.85 -7.20
CA GLY A 711 0.74 -3.48 -5.97
C GLY A 711 -0.64 -3.01 -5.54
N SER A 712 -1.03 -3.46 -4.36
CA SER A 712 -2.37 -3.24 -3.82
C SER A 712 -2.45 -1.93 -3.05
N GLU A 713 -3.53 -1.17 -3.21
CA GLU A 713 -3.88 -0.02 -2.37
C GLU A 713 -5.08 -0.38 -1.50
N ILE A 714 -4.83 -0.58 -0.21
CA ILE A 714 -5.78 -1.08 0.78
C ILE A 714 -6.02 0.02 1.82
N ARG A 715 -7.27 0.44 1.96
CA ARG A 715 -7.73 1.28 3.08
C ARG A 715 -8.68 0.47 3.96
N LEU A 716 -8.31 0.28 5.22
CA LEU A 716 -9.14 -0.50 6.16
C LEU A 716 -10.32 0.32 6.71
N GLY A 717 -10.18 1.64 6.82
CA GLY A 717 -11.24 2.54 7.32
C GLY A 717 -11.60 2.32 8.80
N THR A 718 -10.63 1.88 9.60
CA THR A 718 -10.79 1.48 11.00
C THR A 718 -10.42 2.58 12.00
N ALA A 719 -9.69 3.61 11.57
CA ALA A 719 -9.30 4.76 12.38
C ALA A 719 -9.94 6.05 11.86
N GLU A 720 -10.30 6.95 12.78
CA GLU A 720 -10.72 8.31 12.43
C GLU A 720 -9.51 9.17 12.06
N PRO A 721 -9.67 10.12 11.12
CA PRO A 721 -8.58 10.99 10.72
C PRO A 721 -8.22 12.03 11.79
N THR A 722 -6.93 12.24 11.99
CA THR A 722 -6.39 13.24 12.92
C THR A 722 -6.41 14.67 12.35
N TYR A 723 -6.40 14.81 11.03
CA TYR A 723 -6.48 16.08 10.31
C TYR A 723 -7.20 15.91 8.96
N PHE A 724 -7.69 17.00 8.38
CA PHE A 724 -8.51 17.01 7.15
C PHE A 724 -7.67 17.33 5.91
N ILE A 725 -7.82 16.56 4.83
CA ILE A 725 -7.14 16.81 3.54
C ILE A 725 -8.12 17.54 2.63
N THR A 726 -7.98 18.86 2.58
CA THR A 726 -8.89 19.76 1.84
C THR A 726 -8.64 19.80 0.34
N GLY A 727 -7.53 19.24 -0.13
CA GLY A 727 -7.12 19.32 -1.54
C GLY A 727 -6.41 20.59 -1.93
N LYS A 728 -6.24 21.53 -0.98
CA LYS A 728 -5.52 22.78 -1.23
C LYS A 728 -4.11 22.53 -1.78
N TYR A 729 -3.49 21.43 -1.35
CA TYR A 729 -2.14 21.04 -1.74
C TYR A 729 -2.11 19.86 -2.70
N THR A 730 -3.26 19.44 -3.24
CA THR A 730 -3.34 18.46 -4.33
C THR A 730 -3.45 19.24 -5.63
N GLY A 731 -2.42 19.19 -6.49
CA GLY A 731 -2.47 19.81 -7.81
C GLY A 731 -3.76 19.43 -8.56
N ALA A 732 -4.55 20.43 -8.95
CA ALA A 732 -5.78 20.20 -9.69
C ALA A 732 -5.43 19.61 -11.07
N ASN A 733 -5.75 18.34 -11.27
CA ASN A 733 -5.65 17.61 -12.54
C ASN A 733 -4.24 17.46 -13.16
N THR A 734 -3.17 17.66 -12.39
CA THR A 734 -1.79 17.55 -12.89
C THR A 734 -1.18 16.15 -12.72
N PHE A 735 -1.94 15.18 -12.22
CA PHE A 735 -1.46 13.82 -11.94
C PHE A 735 -2.22 12.77 -12.74
N LEU A 736 -1.49 12.01 -13.56
CA LEU A 736 -1.97 10.81 -14.24
C LEU A 736 -1.74 9.59 -13.34
N ARG A 737 -2.78 9.14 -12.64
CA ARG A 737 -2.64 8.09 -11.61
C ARG A 737 -2.78 6.70 -12.22
N ARG A 738 -1.72 5.89 -12.21
CA ARG A 738 -1.75 4.50 -12.71
C ARG A 738 -1.74 3.51 -11.54
N ARG A 739 -2.57 2.47 -11.65
CA ARG A 739 -2.67 1.37 -10.68
C ARG A 739 -2.57 0.04 -11.41
N VAL A 740 -1.59 -0.76 -11.04
CA VAL A 740 -1.36 -2.07 -11.65
C VAL A 740 -1.14 -3.08 -10.54
N TRP A 741 -2.00 -4.08 -10.48
CA TRP A 741 -1.82 -5.17 -9.53
C TRP A 741 -0.74 -6.13 -10.02
N ASP A 742 0.25 -6.41 -9.17
CA ASP A 742 1.30 -7.41 -9.40
C ASP A 742 1.32 -8.40 -8.21
N PRO A 743 0.72 -9.60 -8.34
CA PRO A 743 0.67 -10.57 -7.24
C PRO A 743 2.07 -11.03 -6.79
N ARG A 744 3.08 -10.92 -7.65
CA ARG A 744 4.45 -11.34 -7.33
C ARG A 744 5.11 -10.46 -6.28
N LEU A 745 4.61 -9.25 -6.03
CA LEU A 745 5.15 -8.37 -4.98
C LEU A 745 5.07 -8.99 -3.59
N LEU A 746 4.03 -9.80 -3.31
CA LEU A 746 3.79 -10.42 -2.00
C LEU A 746 3.77 -11.94 -2.01
N VAL A 747 3.54 -12.56 -3.18
CA VAL A 747 3.42 -14.01 -3.33
C VAL A 747 4.73 -14.65 -3.85
N ASN A 748 5.80 -13.86 -3.97
CA ASN A 748 7.13 -14.38 -4.25
C ASN A 748 7.50 -15.45 -3.20
N ALA A 749 7.99 -16.62 -3.63
CA ALA A 749 8.40 -17.71 -2.75
C ALA A 749 9.39 -17.25 -1.66
N ASP A 750 10.23 -16.27 -1.97
CA ASP A 750 11.26 -15.74 -1.07
C ASP A 750 10.78 -14.57 -0.20
N PHE A 751 9.63 -13.96 -0.50
CA PHE A 751 9.04 -12.92 0.35
C PHE A 751 7.78 -13.41 1.03
N LYS A 752 7.89 -13.67 2.34
CA LYS A 752 6.74 -13.91 3.20
C LYS A 752 6.73 -12.84 4.28
N PRO A 753 5.86 -11.81 4.18
CA PRO A 753 5.76 -10.79 5.21
C PRO A 753 5.54 -11.47 6.57
N PRO A 754 6.19 -10.99 7.65
CA PRO A 754 6.12 -11.65 8.95
C PRO A 754 4.71 -11.81 9.50
N GLU A 755 3.80 -10.91 9.13
CA GLU A 755 2.38 -10.91 9.47
C GLU A 755 1.60 -10.14 8.39
N ILE A 756 0.36 -10.54 8.12
CA ILE A 756 -0.56 -9.81 7.23
C ILE A 756 -1.93 -9.69 7.90
N PRO A 757 -2.67 -8.58 7.67
CA PRO A 757 -4.05 -8.43 8.10
C PRO A 757 -4.93 -9.50 7.44
N LEU A 758 -5.72 -10.18 8.27
CA LEU A 758 -6.58 -11.29 7.89
C LEU A 758 -7.94 -11.14 8.53
N VAL A 759 -8.98 -11.59 7.83
CA VAL A 759 -10.33 -11.71 8.36
C VAL A 759 -10.82 -13.13 8.16
N HIS A 760 -11.65 -13.59 9.09
CA HIS A 760 -12.28 -14.90 9.05
C HIS A 760 -13.80 -14.68 8.96
N ASN A 761 -14.37 -14.95 7.78
CA ASN A 761 -15.80 -14.87 7.53
C ASN A 761 -16.46 -16.23 7.78
N LEU A 762 -17.64 -16.24 8.38
CA LEU A 762 -18.41 -17.47 8.54
C LEU A 762 -19.11 -17.80 7.22
N LEU A 763 -18.76 -18.92 6.58
CA LEU A 763 -19.39 -19.37 5.33
C LEU A 763 -20.56 -20.31 5.57
N THR A 764 -20.35 -21.29 6.45
CA THR A 764 -21.35 -22.30 6.77
C THR A 764 -21.54 -22.39 8.27
N TYR A 765 -22.77 -22.65 8.66
CA TYR A 765 -23.16 -22.91 10.04
C TYR A 765 -24.13 -24.07 10.03
N SER A 766 -23.78 -25.14 10.73
CA SER A 766 -24.71 -26.23 10.99
C SER A 766 -24.67 -26.63 12.44
N GLU A 767 -25.82 -27.07 12.92
CA GLU A 767 -26.05 -27.36 14.32
C GLU A 767 -26.75 -28.71 14.45
N GLU A 768 -26.28 -29.52 15.40
CA GLU A 768 -26.88 -30.83 15.69
C GLU A 768 -26.87 -31.12 17.20
N THR A 769 -27.86 -31.89 17.66
CA THR A 769 -27.85 -32.50 18.99
C THR A 769 -26.88 -33.69 18.97
N ILE A 770 -26.07 -33.83 20.02
CA ILE A 770 -25.14 -34.95 20.16
C ILE A 770 -25.40 -35.74 21.45
N SER A 771 -24.81 -36.93 21.56
CA SER A 771 -24.87 -37.71 22.80
C SER A 771 -23.82 -37.23 23.81
N LYS A 772 -24.03 -37.56 25.10
CA LYS A 772 -23.02 -37.39 26.13
C LYS A 772 -21.70 -38.09 25.79
N SER A 773 -21.79 -39.33 25.26
CA SER A 773 -20.61 -40.08 24.80
C SER A 773 -19.82 -39.31 23.74
N ASP A 774 -20.50 -38.62 22.83
CA ASP A 774 -19.81 -37.84 21.79
C ASP A 774 -19.14 -36.60 22.37
N PHE A 775 -19.73 -35.96 23.37
CA PHE A 775 -19.12 -34.84 24.09
C PHE A 775 -17.89 -35.28 24.90
N ASP A 776 -17.96 -36.43 25.56
CA ASP A 776 -16.87 -36.96 26.38
C ASP A 776 -15.70 -37.47 25.52
N LYS A 777 -15.98 -38.05 24.33
CA LYS A 777 -14.97 -38.48 23.36
C LYS A 777 -14.36 -37.35 22.55
N PHE A 778 -15.06 -36.21 22.45
CA PHE A 778 -14.56 -35.01 21.78
C PHE A 778 -13.38 -34.44 22.53
#